data_AF-A0A158P0D9-F1
#
_entry.id   AF-A0A158P0D9-F1
#
_cell.length_a   1.000
_cell.length_b   1.000
_cell.length_c   1.000
_cell.angle_alpha   90.00
_cell.angle_beta   90.00
_cell.angle_gamma   90.00
#
_symmetry.space_group_name_H-M   'P 1'
#
loop_
_entity.id
_entity.type
_entity.pdbx_description
1 polymer ?
#
loop_
_entity_poly.entity_id
_entity_poly.type
_entity_poly.pdbx_seq_one_letter_code
_entity_poly.pdbx_strand_id
1 'polypeptide(L)'
;MKRVSSEIIVNNYKRDNDYSLQLNRWFLKSIGAWPEIQTNSMIKTVLINILRIICHSLIAFTVISAILYILFEEKDFRLRLKAIGPTSHILMGGINYCSLLHHNNRIRTSIEHMETDWRMVKKEYDRELMLRNARVGRVIAGICALILQGGVICYNIARGMSRISVKIGNKTIETGRLPCPSFNKIVDTRLSPVYEIVLALQCLSTIVVNNITIGACGLAAVFAMHASGQLNVVMLHLEELVTERQDLFQLRLANIVEHHLRALRFLSHLEAIMSEICFVELIGCTFNLCMLGYYTITEWHEESINTIITYIMVLTAMMFNIFIFCFIGELVSDQCKKVGEVAYLTDWYKLPHKIILGLILIILRSRIVTKITAGKIFHMSIQTFGVYYLSFRALMMRKSSCTQNSNPVATVYDHEKYARLSIQQIRWIMKSIGIWPNSLKSSSSIKKYVRVLMNIIYLSIMAFLFIPGVFYVVLEVEDIYNTLKFIGPLSFCLMTIMKYSSLAFCRRDIRVCIEHIKIDWRNTWYHDDRAIMTKNAEFGRRLIVINGFFAYSGAIFFHIAMPISMGKITESNLTYQPLPYPVSRIIVDTRHSPINEIFFWTQFVSAVVSQTAVTATCGLIAVLAVHAYSRLEVLMQWIVHLVDGREDFSNNVDERLAIIVREHVRILCFIELTEKILHKISLVEVVGNTLNICFLGYYTITEWENGFAITYIILLMSFVFNLFVFCYIGELVAEQCKRVSEVSYMIDWYRLSERKALAIILMIAMSNSSVKLTAGNIIELSMISFGDVIKTSIAYLNMLRTLTT
;
A
#
# COMPACT_ATOMS: atom_id res chain seq x y z
N MET A 1 43.98 1.61 26.39
CA MET A 1 43.39 1.69 25.04
C MET A 1 42.69 0.39 24.59
N LYS A 2 43.36 -0.78 24.54
CA LYS A 2 42.72 -2.06 24.09
C LYS A 2 41.48 -2.50 24.89
N ARG A 3 41.43 -2.24 26.21
CA ARG A 3 40.28 -2.59 27.08
C ARG A 3 39.05 -1.69 26.82
N VAL A 4 39.29 -0.41 26.55
CA VAL A 4 38.26 0.59 26.23
C VAL A 4 37.68 0.34 24.84
N SER A 5 38.51 0.01 23.83
CA SER A 5 38.02 -0.34 22.49
C SER A 5 37.20 -1.64 22.48
N SER A 6 37.56 -2.64 23.29
CA SER A 6 36.77 -3.87 23.41
C SER A 6 35.43 -3.64 24.10
N GLU A 7 35.36 -2.79 25.12
CA GLU A 7 34.10 -2.43 25.79
C GLU A 7 33.16 -1.63 24.88
N ILE A 8 33.70 -0.71 24.07
CA ILE A 8 32.91 0.07 23.09
C ILE A 8 32.32 -0.86 22.01
N ILE A 9 33.11 -1.79 21.47
CA ILE A 9 32.62 -2.76 20.48
C ILE A 9 31.55 -3.67 21.11
N VAL A 10 31.75 -4.11 22.35
CA VAL A 10 30.77 -4.94 23.08
C VAL A 10 29.44 -4.22 23.33
N ASN A 11 29.49 -2.93 23.66
CA ASN A 11 28.29 -2.14 23.87
C ASN A 11 27.55 -1.83 22.56
N ASN A 12 28.26 -1.68 21.45
CA ASN A 12 27.64 -1.33 20.16
C ASN A 12 26.78 -2.47 19.58
N TYR A 13 27.28 -3.70 19.50
CA TYR A 13 26.51 -4.79 18.87
C TYR A 13 25.27 -5.18 19.70
N LYS A 14 25.36 -5.14 21.03
CA LYS A 14 24.21 -5.42 21.92
C LYS A 14 23.11 -4.38 21.73
N ARG A 15 23.50 -3.09 21.65
CA ARG A 15 22.57 -1.99 21.40
C ARG A 15 21.86 -2.15 20.05
N ASP A 16 22.57 -2.57 19.01
CA ASP A 16 22.00 -2.73 17.67
C ASP A 16 21.02 -3.91 17.59
N ASN A 17 21.37 -5.03 18.24
CA ASN A 17 20.48 -6.19 18.37
C ASN A 17 19.21 -5.83 19.19
N ASP A 18 19.39 -5.16 20.33
CA ASP A 18 18.28 -4.68 21.17
C ASP A 18 17.39 -3.67 20.43
N TYR A 19 17.99 -2.75 19.66
CA TYR A 19 17.26 -1.79 18.84
C TYR A 19 16.34 -2.46 17.83
N SER A 20 16.82 -3.55 17.20
CA SER A 20 16.09 -4.31 16.20
C SER A 20 14.91 -5.08 16.81
N LEU A 21 15.06 -5.60 18.03
CA LEU A 21 14.08 -6.45 18.70
C LEU A 21 13.15 -5.72 19.68
N GLN A 22 13.38 -4.43 19.96
CA GLN A 22 12.68 -3.69 21.03
C GLN A 22 11.16 -3.79 20.96
N LEU A 23 10.57 -3.55 19.78
CA LEU A 23 9.10 -3.59 19.60
C LEU A 23 8.54 -5.00 19.80
N ASN A 24 9.17 -6.01 19.19
CA ASN A 24 8.78 -7.42 19.37
C ASN A 24 8.86 -7.84 20.83
N ARG A 25 9.89 -7.38 21.55
CA ARG A 25 10.05 -7.64 22.98
C ARG A 25 8.91 -7.07 23.79
N TRP A 26 8.45 -5.85 23.50
CA TRP A 26 7.31 -5.25 24.22
C TRP A 26 6.03 -6.06 24.04
N PHE A 27 5.68 -6.40 22.79
CA PHE A 27 4.45 -7.15 22.51
C PHE A 27 4.51 -8.58 23.06
N LEU A 28 5.58 -9.32 22.79
CA LEU A 28 5.69 -10.73 23.20
C LEU A 28 5.91 -10.89 24.71
N LYS A 29 6.55 -9.94 25.40
CA LYS A 29 6.70 -9.98 26.85
C LYS A 29 5.38 -9.74 27.56
N SER A 30 4.50 -8.89 27.01
CA SER A 30 3.17 -8.63 27.56
C SER A 30 2.26 -9.87 27.60
N ILE A 31 2.52 -10.85 26.74
CA ILE A 31 1.76 -12.12 26.64
C ILE A 31 2.58 -13.34 27.13
N GLY A 32 3.75 -13.13 27.73
CA GLY A 32 4.62 -14.21 28.22
C GLY A 32 5.23 -15.11 27.13
N ALA A 33 5.21 -14.68 25.86
CA ALA A 33 5.74 -15.42 24.72
C ALA A 33 7.19 -15.06 24.36
N TRP A 34 7.77 -14.01 24.97
CA TRP A 34 9.16 -13.64 24.71
C TRP A 34 10.15 -14.70 25.23
N PRO A 35 11.12 -15.17 24.42
CA PRO A 35 12.17 -16.07 24.87
C PRO A 35 13.14 -15.34 25.81
N GLU A 36 13.05 -15.57 27.12
CA GLU A 36 14.02 -15.02 28.05
C GLU A 36 15.32 -15.85 28.07
N ILE A 37 16.43 -15.18 27.78
CA ILE A 37 17.79 -15.72 27.85
C ILE A 37 18.14 -15.86 29.34
N GLN A 38 18.28 -17.11 29.81
CA GLN A 38 18.63 -17.56 31.17
C GLN A 38 18.41 -16.53 32.30
N THR A 39 17.27 -16.63 32.98
CA THR A 39 17.06 -15.93 34.25
C THR A 39 17.34 -16.86 35.42
N ASN A 40 18.37 -16.56 36.21
CA ASN A 40 18.64 -17.25 37.49
C ASN A 40 17.57 -17.00 38.57
N SER A 41 16.53 -16.21 38.28
CA SER A 41 15.46 -15.87 39.22
C SER A 41 14.25 -16.77 39.03
N MET A 42 14.02 -17.67 40.00
CA MET A 42 12.83 -18.53 40.08
C MET A 42 11.52 -17.73 40.02
N ILE A 43 11.50 -16.54 40.63
CA ILE A 43 10.32 -15.66 40.70
C ILE A 43 9.85 -15.24 39.29
N LYS A 44 10.80 -14.94 38.40
CA LYS A 44 10.50 -14.46 37.05
C LYS A 44 9.92 -15.56 36.17
N THR A 45 10.43 -16.79 36.28
CA THR A 45 9.89 -17.97 35.60
C THR A 45 8.45 -18.27 36.06
N VAL A 46 8.19 -18.19 37.37
CA VAL A 46 6.85 -18.37 37.93
C VAL A 46 5.88 -17.30 37.40
N LEU A 47 6.30 -16.03 37.38
CA LEU A 47 5.47 -14.93 36.87
C LEU A 47 5.11 -15.09 35.40
N ILE A 48 6.05 -15.52 34.55
CA ILE A 48 5.80 -15.78 33.12
C ILE A 48 4.81 -16.93 32.94
N ASN A 49 4.94 -18.00 33.73
CA ASN A 49 4.00 -19.12 33.67
C ASN A 49 2.60 -18.72 34.13
N ILE A 50 2.48 -17.92 35.19
CA ILE A 50 1.20 -17.34 35.62
C ILE A 50 0.59 -16.48 34.50
N LEU A 51 1.38 -15.61 33.88
CA LEU A 51 0.93 -14.77 32.76
C LEU A 51 0.41 -15.61 31.58
N ARG A 52 1.12 -16.70 31.23
CA ARG A 52 0.66 -17.64 30.19
C ARG A 52 -0.65 -18.31 30.54
N ILE A 53 -0.84 -18.73 31.80
CA ILE A 53 -2.09 -19.33 32.28
C ILE A 53 -3.23 -18.30 32.18
N ILE A 54 -2.99 -17.06 32.58
CA ILE A 54 -3.96 -15.96 32.47
C ILE A 54 -4.35 -15.75 31.00
N CYS A 55 -3.39 -15.61 30.08
CA CYS A 55 -3.67 -15.44 28.65
C CYS A 55 -4.49 -16.60 28.06
N HIS A 56 -4.12 -17.85 28.37
CA HIS A 56 -4.92 -19.01 27.92
C HIS A 56 -6.32 -19.01 28.51
N SER A 57 -6.47 -18.68 29.80
CA SER A 57 -7.77 -18.65 30.47
C SER A 57 -8.70 -17.57 29.89
N LEU A 58 -8.17 -16.40 29.52
CA LEU A 58 -8.92 -15.32 28.88
C LEU A 58 -9.40 -15.72 27.48
N ILE A 59 -8.51 -16.29 26.66
CA ILE A 59 -8.87 -16.78 25.32
C ILE A 59 -9.90 -17.90 25.44
N ALA A 60 -9.66 -18.88 26.31
CA ALA A 60 -10.58 -20.01 26.51
C ALA A 60 -11.95 -19.56 27.02
N PHE A 61 -12.01 -18.68 28.01
CA PHE A 61 -13.26 -18.13 28.54
C PHE A 61 -14.10 -17.48 27.42
N THR A 62 -13.47 -16.65 26.58
CA THR A 62 -14.17 -15.96 25.48
C THR A 62 -14.63 -16.91 24.38
N VAL A 63 -13.78 -17.87 23.96
CA VAL A 63 -14.12 -18.84 22.91
C VAL A 63 -15.18 -19.84 23.37
N ILE A 64 -15.03 -20.42 24.57
CA ILE A 64 -15.97 -21.42 25.09
C ILE A 64 -17.35 -20.79 25.30
N SER A 65 -17.42 -19.60 25.92
CA SER A 65 -18.69 -18.90 26.13
C SER A 65 -19.40 -18.61 24.79
N ALA A 66 -18.66 -18.18 23.77
CA ALA A 66 -19.20 -17.89 22.45
C ALA A 66 -19.68 -19.15 21.70
N ILE A 67 -18.92 -20.25 21.77
CA ILE A 67 -19.32 -21.53 21.16
C ILE A 67 -20.60 -22.05 21.83
N LEU A 68 -20.71 -22.00 23.16
CA LEU A 68 -21.91 -22.41 23.88
C LEU A 68 -23.13 -21.57 23.51
N TYR A 69 -22.95 -20.25 23.35
CA TYR A 69 -24.00 -19.36 22.85
C TYR A 69 -24.49 -19.77 21.45
N ILE A 70 -23.56 -19.99 20.51
CA ILE A 70 -23.86 -20.36 19.12
C ILE A 70 -24.61 -21.69 19.04
N LEU A 71 -24.21 -22.68 19.85
CA LEU A 71 -24.79 -24.03 19.82
C LEU A 71 -26.16 -24.11 20.51
N PHE A 72 -26.30 -23.50 21.70
CA PHE A 72 -27.40 -23.79 22.60
C PHE A 72 -28.39 -22.65 22.84
N GLU A 73 -28.00 -21.39 22.61
CA GLU A 73 -28.83 -20.23 22.98
C GLU A 73 -29.47 -19.54 21.77
N GLU A 74 -28.66 -19.20 20.77
CA GLU A 74 -29.16 -18.54 19.57
C GLU A 74 -29.94 -19.54 18.73
N LYS A 75 -31.13 -19.21 18.22
CA LYS A 75 -31.91 -20.09 17.33
C LYS A 75 -31.97 -19.55 15.91
N ASP A 76 -31.72 -18.26 15.71
CA ASP A 76 -31.67 -17.66 14.39
C ASP A 76 -30.35 -18.02 13.70
N PHE A 77 -30.46 -18.65 12.53
CA PHE A 77 -29.32 -19.04 11.71
C PHE A 77 -28.44 -17.85 11.30
N ARG A 78 -29.04 -16.68 11.02
CA ARG A 78 -28.30 -15.47 10.63
C ARG A 78 -27.49 -14.91 11.79
N LEU A 79 -28.09 -14.85 12.98
CA LEU A 79 -27.41 -14.37 14.19
C LEU A 79 -26.31 -15.35 14.65
N ARG A 80 -26.53 -16.66 14.51
CA ARG A 80 -25.48 -17.69 14.72
C ARG A 80 -24.29 -17.46 13.81
N LEU A 81 -24.53 -17.21 12.53
CA LEU A 81 -23.46 -16.94 11.58
C LEU A 81 -22.68 -15.68 12.02
N LYS A 82 -23.38 -14.58 12.36
CA LYS A 82 -22.76 -13.31 12.81
C LYS A 82 -21.83 -13.49 14.01
N ALA A 83 -22.17 -14.41 14.92
CA ALA A 83 -21.35 -14.77 16.07
C ALA A 83 -20.10 -15.60 15.72
N ILE A 84 -20.14 -16.38 14.64
CA ILE A 84 -19.05 -17.27 14.22
C ILE A 84 -17.79 -16.48 13.85
N GLY A 85 -17.91 -15.36 13.13
CA GLY A 85 -16.75 -14.58 12.65
C GLY A 85 -15.81 -14.07 13.76
N PRO A 86 -16.31 -13.33 14.76
CA PRO A 86 -15.50 -12.92 15.91
C PRO A 86 -14.94 -14.12 16.70
N THR A 87 -15.74 -15.19 16.84
CA THR A 87 -15.33 -16.41 17.54
C THR A 87 -14.16 -17.11 16.84
N SER A 88 -14.22 -17.25 15.51
CA SER A 88 -13.15 -17.87 14.72
C SER A 88 -11.87 -17.03 14.73
N HIS A 89 -11.96 -15.70 14.78
CA HIS A 89 -10.79 -14.85 14.92
C HIS A 89 -10.07 -15.04 16.27
N ILE A 90 -10.82 -15.12 17.38
CA ILE A 90 -10.22 -15.36 18.70
C ILE A 90 -9.64 -16.78 18.78
N LEU A 91 -10.32 -17.78 18.21
CA LEU A 91 -9.82 -19.15 18.12
C LEU A 91 -8.51 -19.23 17.33
N MET A 92 -8.43 -18.56 16.18
CA MET A 92 -7.21 -18.43 15.38
C MET A 92 -6.07 -17.82 16.20
N GLY A 93 -6.35 -16.75 16.95
CA GLY A 93 -5.41 -16.16 17.90
C GLY A 93 -4.89 -17.14 18.95
N GLY A 94 -5.77 -17.98 19.50
CA GLY A 94 -5.40 -19.05 20.43
C GLY A 94 -4.45 -20.08 19.81
N ILE A 95 -4.74 -20.53 18.58
CA ILE A 95 -3.88 -21.48 17.86
C ILE A 95 -2.50 -20.85 17.60
N ASN A 96 -2.46 -19.59 17.16
CA ASN A 96 -1.21 -18.86 16.94
C ASN A 96 -0.43 -18.63 18.23
N TYR A 97 -1.12 -18.48 19.37
CA TYR A 97 -0.45 -18.41 20.66
C TYR A 97 0.26 -19.72 21.01
N CYS A 98 -0.42 -20.85 20.83
CA CYS A 98 0.17 -22.17 21.02
C CYS A 98 1.36 -22.39 20.08
N SER A 99 1.25 -21.98 18.81
CA SER A 99 2.33 -22.03 17.83
C SER A 99 3.55 -21.19 18.25
N LEU A 100 3.37 -19.94 18.68
CA LEU A 100 4.46 -19.10 19.20
C LEU A 100 5.16 -19.72 20.41
N LEU A 101 4.40 -20.32 21.34
CA LEU A 101 4.97 -20.99 22.51
C LEU A 101 5.68 -22.29 22.15
N HIS A 102 5.17 -23.04 21.17
CA HIS A 102 5.79 -24.25 20.65
C HIS A 102 7.14 -23.95 19.99
N HIS A 103 7.20 -22.89 19.17
CA HIS A 103 8.44 -22.46 18.48
C HIS A 103 9.37 -21.58 19.34
N ASN A 104 9.06 -21.33 20.61
CA ASN A 104 9.79 -20.41 21.48
C ASN A 104 11.30 -20.71 21.56
N ASN A 105 11.68 -21.98 21.60
CA ASN A 105 13.10 -22.39 21.58
C ASN A 105 13.78 -22.03 20.25
N ARG A 106 13.09 -22.19 19.12
CA ARG A 106 13.63 -21.85 17.80
C ARG A 106 13.77 -20.33 17.64
N ILE A 107 12.78 -19.56 18.11
CA ILE A 107 12.83 -18.09 18.14
C ILE A 107 14.03 -17.62 18.99
N ARG A 108 14.26 -18.26 20.14
CA ARG A 108 15.45 -17.99 20.98
C ARG A 108 16.75 -18.23 20.20
N THR A 109 16.89 -19.40 19.58
CA THR A 109 18.08 -19.73 18.78
C THR A 109 18.28 -18.75 17.63
N SER A 110 17.20 -18.28 16.97
CA SER A 110 17.29 -17.23 15.95
C SER A 110 17.75 -15.88 16.52
N ILE A 111 17.31 -15.49 17.72
CA ILE A 111 17.77 -14.27 18.38
C ILE A 111 19.25 -14.36 18.76
N GLU A 112 19.69 -15.50 19.30
CA GLU A 112 21.11 -15.76 19.61
C GLU A 112 21.97 -15.78 18.35
N HIS A 113 21.44 -16.35 17.25
CA HIS A 113 22.09 -16.31 15.94
C HIS A 113 22.24 -14.86 15.46
N MET A 114 21.18 -14.06 15.54
CA MET A 114 21.23 -12.63 15.18
C MET A 114 22.23 -11.85 16.03
N GLU A 115 22.27 -12.06 17.35
CA GLU A 115 23.26 -11.45 18.24
C GLU A 115 24.70 -11.81 17.83
N THR A 116 24.91 -13.08 17.48
CA THR A 116 26.22 -13.55 16.99
C THR A 116 26.59 -12.87 15.68
N ASP A 117 25.64 -12.67 14.77
CA ASP A 117 25.86 -11.97 13.51
C ASP A 117 26.27 -10.51 13.74
N TRP A 118 25.56 -9.79 14.62
CA TRP A 118 25.94 -8.43 15.03
C TRP A 118 27.34 -8.36 15.65
N ARG A 119 27.74 -9.38 16.42
CA ARG A 119 29.06 -9.47 17.04
C ARG A 119 30.18 -9.73 16.03
N MET A 120 29.91 -10.45 14.94
CA MET A 120 30.92 -10.82 13.94
C MET A 120 31.27 -9.69 12.97
N VAL A 121 30.40 -8.68 12.84
CA VAL A 121 30.61 -7.56 11.93
C VAL A 121 31.72 -6.65 12.45
N LYS A 122 32.80 -6.51 11.67
CA LYS A 122 33.96 -5.67 12.01
C LYS A 122 34.06 -4.39 11.16
N LYS A 123 33.59 -4.43 9.91
CA LYS A 123 33.57 -3.27 9.01
C LYS A 123 32.38 -2.36 9.39
N GLU A 124 32.62 -1.07 9.55
CA GLU A 124 31.55 -0.11 9.88
C GLU A 124 30.49 -0.02 8.76
N TYR A 125 30.93 -0.16 7.50
CA TYR A 125 30.03 -0.14 6.34
C TYR A 125 29.02 -1.30 6.36
N ASP A 126 29.48 -2.53 6.59
CA ASP A 126 28.61 -3.72 6.73
C ASP A 126 27.60 -3.55 7.86
N ARG A 127 28.05 -2.94 8.98
CA ARG A 127 27.20 -2.63 10.14
C ARG A 127 26.12 -1.62 9.79
N GLU A 128 26.46 -0.55 9.06
CA GLU A 128 25.50 0.46 8.61
C GLU A 128 24.44 -0.14 7.66
N LEU A 129 24.86 -1.02 6.75
CA LEU A 129 23.98 -1.72 5.83
C LEU A 129 22.98 -2.65 6.56
N MET A 130 23.45 -3.36 7.59
CA MET A 130 22.57 -4.15 8.45
C MET A 130 21.62 -3.27 9.27
N LEU A 131 22.09 -2.13 9.82
CA LEU A 131 21.26 -1.18 10.57
C LEU A 131 20.16 -0.54 9.72
N ARG A 132 20.46 -0.24 8.45
CA ARG A 132 19.47 0.27 7.49
C ARG A 132 18.33 -0.72 7.32
N ASN A 133 18.64 -2.00 7.13
CA ASN A 133 17.63 -3.06 7.02
C ASN A 133 16.88 -3.29 8.34
N ALA A 134 17.57 -3.29 9.47
CA ALA A 134 16.93 -3.40 10.79
C ALA A 134 15.92 -2.27 11.04
N ARG A 135 16.23 -1.03 10.61
CA ARG A 135 15.30 0.11 10.68
C ARG A 135 14.03 -0.13 9.86
N VAL A 136 14.16 -0.67 8.65
CA VAL A 136 13.01 -1.02 7.80
C VAL A 136 12.16 -2.10 8.50
N GLY A 137 12.78 -3.14 9.05
CA GLY A 137 12.06 -4.21 9.78
C GLY A 137 11.29 -3.67 10.98
N ARG A 138 11.89 -2.75 11.73
CA ARG A 138 11.25 -2.06 12.86
C ARG A 138 10.07 -1.20 12.41
N VAL A 139 10.20 -0.47 11.31
CA VAL A 139 9.11 0.34 10.75
C VAL A 139 7.94 -0.55 10.32
N ILE A 140 8.22 -1.66 9.63
CA ILE A 140 7.19 -2.64 9.25
C ILE A 140 6.45 -3.17 10.49
N ALA A 141 7.19 -3.58 11.54
CA ALA A 141 6.59 -4.06 12.78
C ALA A 141 5.74 -2.98 13.47
N GLY A 142 6.19 -1.72 13.46
CA GLY A 142 5.44 -0.58 14.01
C GLY A 142 4.14 -0.28 13.25
N ILE A 143 4.16 -0.34 11.91
CA ILE A 143 2.97 -0.19 11.07
C ILE A 143 1.98 -1.32 11.35
N CYS A 144 2.46 -2.57 11.48
CA CYS A 144 1.61 -3.71 11.83
C CYS A 144 0.92 -3.49 13.18
N ALA A 145 1.66 -3.04 14.18
CA ALA A 145 1.11 -2.74 15.49
C ALA A 145 0.02 -1.66 15.43
N LEU A 146 0.27 -0.56 14.71
CA LEU A 146 -0.69 0.55 14.59
C LEU A 146 -1.99 0.13 13.90
N ILE A 147 -1.90 -0.54 12.75
CA ILE A 147 -3.09 -0.91 11.96
C ILE A 147 -3.90 -1.98 12.70
N LEU A 148 -3.23 -3.01 13.22
CA LEU A 148 -3.91 -4.12 13.90
C LEU A 148 -4.48 -3.69 15.26
N GLN A 149 -3.75 -2.93 16.10
CA GLN A 149 -4.31 -2.42 17.37
C GLN A 149 -5.39 -1.38 17.15
N GLY A 150 -5.19 -0.46 16.20
CA GLY A 150 -6.19 0.56 15.88
C GLY A 150 -7.52 -0.07 15.46
N GLY A 151 -7.49 -1.06 14.57
CA GLY A 151 -8.70 -1.77 14.12
C GLY A 151 -9.48 -2.43 15.27
N VAL A 152 -8.78 -3.15 16.15
CA VAL A 152 -9.39 -3.88 17.28
C VAL A 152 -9.95 -2.93 18.34
N ILE A 153 -9.20 -1.89 18.71
CA ILE A 153 -9.65 -0.89 19.69
C ILE A 153 -10.90 -0.18 19.18
N CYS A 154 -10.90 0.27 17.92
CA CYS A 154 -12.07 0.91 17.32
C CYS A 154 -13.28 -0.04 17.25
N TYR A 155 -13.08 -1.31 16.91
CA TYR A 155 -14.15 -2.32 16.91
C TYR A 155 -14.74 -2.53 18.31
N ASN A 156 -13.90 -2.70 19.33
CA ASN A 156 -14.34 -2.92 20.71
C ASN A 156 -15.10 -1.71 21.27
N ILE A 157 -14.62 -0.49 21.01
CA ILE A 157 -15.29 0.74 21.44
C ILE A 157 -16.66 0.87 20.74
N ALA A 158 -16.70 0.70 19.42
CA ALA A 158 -17.93 0.83 18.66
C ALA A 158 -18.98 -0.21 19.07
N ARG A 159 -18.55 -1.45 19.35
CA ARG A 159 -19.42 -2.50 19.89
C ARG A 159 -19.90 -2.16 21.30
N GLY A 160 -18.99 -1.85 22.22
CA GLY A 160 -19.32 -1.55 23.61
C GLY A 160 -20.24 -0.35 23.80
N MET A 161 -20.17 0.65 22.90
CA MET A 161 -21.05 1.82 22.89
C MET A 161 -22.42 1.56 22.24
N SER A 162 -22.56 0.51 21.45
CA SER A 162 -23.82 0.16 20.78
C SER A 162 -24.77 -0.56 21.76
N ARG A 163 -26.03 -0.12 21.86
CA ARG A 163 -27.06 -0.77 22.68
C ARG A 163 -28.05 -1.57 21.83
N ILE A 164 -28.56 -2.68 22.38
CA ILE A 164 -29.67 -3.47 21.83
C ILE A 164 -30.79 -3.50 22.87
N SER A 165 -32.03 -3.36 22.42
CA SER A 165 -33.22 -3.65 23.22
C SER A 165 -33.59 -5.13 23.12
N VAL A 166 -33.58 -5.83 24.26
CA VAL A 166 -33.98 -7.23 24.38
C VAL A 166 -35.29 -7.33 25.17
N LYS A 167 -36.29 -8.01 24.63
CA LYS A 167 -37.57 -8.26 25.31
C LYS A 167 -37.46 -9.51 26.19
N ILE A 168 -37.70 -9.36 27.50
CA ILE A 168 -37.74 -10.46 28.47
C ILE A 168 -39.14 -10.48 29.10
N GLY A 169 -39.96 -11.45 28.74
CA GLY A 169 -41.37 -11.49 29.14
C GLY A 169 -42.10 -10.22 28.69
N ASN A 170 -42.69 -9.48 29.64
CA ASN A 170 -43.38 -8.21 29.38
C ASN A 170 -42.50 -6.94 29.48
N LYS A 171 -41.20 -7.05 29.78
CA LYS A 171 -40.29 -5.88 29.93
C LYS A 171 -39.23 -5.84 28.83
N THR A 172 -39.01 -4.67 28.26
CA THR A 172 -37.92 -4.38 27.32
C THR A 172 -36.73 -3.84 28.13
N ILE A 173 -35.57 -4.48 28.06
CA ILE A 173 -34.33 -4.02 28.72
C ILE A 173 -33.32 -3.63 27.64
N GLU A 174 -32.71 -2.46 27.77
CA GLU A 174 -31.58 -2.06 26.93
C GLU A 174 -30.28 -2.59 27.53
N THR A 175 -29.55 -3.38 26.75
CA THR A 175 -28.23 -3.93 27.11
C THR A 175 -27.20 -3.54 26.07
N GLY A 176 -25.92 -3.42 26.46
CA GLY A 176 -24.84 -3.14 25.51
C GLY A 176 -24.52 -4.35 24.60
N ARG A 177 -23.94 -4.09 23.42
CA ARG A 177 -23.46 -5.12 22.48
C ARG A 177 -22.05 -5.57 22.86
N LEU A 178 -21.90 -6.85 23.20
CA LEU A 178 -20.57 -7.44 23.38
C LEU A 178 -19.85 -7.65 22.02
N PRO A 179 -18.51 -7.49 21.96
CA PRO A 179 -17.70 -7.82 20.78
C PRO A 179 -17.87 -9.26 20.30
N CYS A 180 -18.01 -10.20 21.26
CA CYS A 180 -18.33 -11.60 21.05
C CYS A 180 -19.52 -11.98 21.95
N PRO A 181 -20.54 -12.72 21.48
CA PRO A 181 -21.66 -13.08 22.35
C PRO A 181 -21.22 -14.01 23.48
N SER A 182 -21.91 -13.88 24.63
CA SER A 182 -21.65 -14.68 25.83
C SER A 182 -22.88 -15.53 26.16
N PHE A 183 -22.66 -16.76 26.60
CA PHE A 183 -23.73 -17.68 26.97
C PHE A 183 -24.37 -17.27 28.30
N ASN A 184 -25.62 -16.79 28.26
CA ASN A 184 -26.25 -16.12 29.40
C ASN A 184 -26.56 -17.06 30.57
N LYS A 185 -26.57 -18.38 30.36
CA LYS A 185 -26.79 -19.36 31.45
C LYS A 185 -25.57 -19.53 32.36
N ILE A 186 -24.36 -19.23 31.90
CA ILE A 186 -23.15 -19.25 32.74
C ILE A 186 -22.91 -17.86 33.34
N VAL A 187 -23.01 -16.81 32.51
CA VAL A 187 -22.85 -15.42 32.95
C VAL A 187 -23.94 -14.57 32.30
N ASP A 188 -24.92 -14.10 33.08
CA ASP A 188 -26.01 -13.27 32.55
C ASP A 188 -25.50 -11.83 32.31
N THR A 189 -25.08 -11.59 31.06
CA THR A 189 -24.52 -10.31 30.62
C THR A 189 -25.56 -9.21 30.38
N ARG A 190 -26.83 -9.47 30.70
CA ARG A 190 -27.91 -8.46 30.60
C ARG A 190 -28.01 -7.60 31.86
N LEU A 191 -27.33 -8.00 32.94
CA LEU A 191 -27.33 -7.31 34.22
C LEU A 191 -26.03 -6.50 34.38
N SER A 192 -26.15 -5.27 34.87
CA SER A 192 -25.01 -4.48 35.37
C SER A 192 -24.77 -4.85 36.84
N PRO A 193 -23.52 -5.10 37.29
CA PRO A 193 -22.22 -4.80 36.65
C PRO A 193 -21.59 -5.96 35.84
N VAL A 194 -22.32 -7.07 35.63
CA VAL A 194 -21.78 -8.29 35.01
C VAL A 194 -21.41 -8.05 33.54
N TYR A 195 -22.22 -7.27 32.83
CA TYR A 195 -21.95 -6.82 31.47
C TYR A 195 -20.57 -6.14 31.36
N GLU A 196 -20.32 -5.14 32.22
CA GLU A 196 -19.11 -4.32 32.20
C GLU A 196 -17.86 -5.17 32.47
N ILE A 197 -17.97 -6.14 33.38
CA ILE A 197 -16.90 -7.10 33.70
C ILE A 197 -16.60 -7.98 32.48
N VAL A 198 -17.63 -8.58 31.85
CA VAL A 198 -17.43 -9.45 30.68
C VAL A 198 -16.90 -8.66 29.48
N LEU A 199 -17.38 -7.44 29.26
CA LEU A 199 -16.87 -6.55 28.23
C LEU A 199 -15.37 -6.26 28.45
N ALA A 200 -14.97 -5.94 29.68
CA ALA A 200 -13.57 -5.69 30.01
C ALA A 200 -12.69 -6.94 29.79
N LEU A 201 -13.17 -8.12 30.19
CA LEU A 201 -12.47 -9.40 29.96
C LEU A 201 -12.35 -9.74 28.47
N GLN A 202 -13.39 -9.48 27.67
CA GLN A 202 -13.35 -9.67 26.22
C GLN A 202 -12.39 -8.69 25.54
N CYS A 203 -12.41 -7.41 25.93
CA CYS A 203 -11.44 -6.42 25.46
C CYS A 203 -10.00 -6.87 25.76
N LEU A 204 -9.74 -7.34 26.98
CA LEU A 204 -8.42 -7.84 27.36
C LEU A 204 -8.02 -9.08 26.53
N SER A 205 -8.92 -10.03 26.31
CA SER A 205 -8.72 -11.20 25.44
C SER A 205 -8.35 -10.80 24.01
N THR A 206 -9.08 -9.85 23.42
CA THR A 206 -8.79 -9.36 22.06
C THR A 206 -7.45 -8.62 21.96
N ILE A 207 -7.04 -7.87 22.99
CA ILE A 207 -5.71 -7.25 23.06
C ILE A 207 -4.61 -8.33 23.10
N VAL A 208 -4.82 -9.40 23.88
CA VAL A 208 -3.89 -10.55 23.93
C VAL A 208 -3.76 -11.21 22.56
N VAL A 209 -4.88 -11.55 21.91
CA VAL A 209 -4.91 -12.12 20.55
C VAL A 209 -4.20 -11.23 19.54
N ASN A 210 -4.40 -9.92 19.64
CA ASN A 210 -3.76 -9.00 18.72
C ASN A 210 -2.25 -8.86 18.95
N ASN A 211 -1.81 -8.87 20.22
CA ASN A 211 -0.39 -8.90 20.57
C ASN A 211 0.31 -10.17 20.06
N ILE A 212 -0.41 -11.29 19.97
CA ILE A 212 0.07 -12.54 19.35
C ILE A 212 0.33 -12.31 17.86
N THR A 213 -0.66 -11.82 17.11
CA THR A 213 -0.51 -11.57 15.67
C THR A 213 0.56 -10.51 15.37
N ILE A 214 0.59 -9.40 16.12
CA ILE A 214 1.61 -8.35 15.98
C ILE A 214 3.00 -8.88 16.32
N GLY A 215 3.11 -9.71 17.37
CA GLY A 215 4.36 -10.37 17.73
C GLY A 215 4.86 -11.29 16.63
N ALA A 216 3.98 -12.07 16.00
CA ALA A 216 4.33 -12.94 14.89
C ALA A 216 4.75 -12.14 13.62
N CYS A 217 3.93 -11.18 13.18
CA CYS A 217 4.24 -10.31 12.03
C CYS A 217 5.54 -9.53 12.25
N GLY A 218 5.73 -9.00 13.46
CA GLY A 218 6.93 -8.25 13.82
C GLY A 218 8.18 -9.13 13.88
N LEU A 219 8.09 -10.37 14.37
CA LEU A 219 9.20 -11.34 14.30
C LEU A 219 9.52 -11.67 12.84
N ALA A 220 8.51 -11.92 12.01
CA ALA A 220 8.69 -12.18 10.58
C ALA A 220 9.43 -11.03 9.89
N ALA A 221 9.00 -9.79 10.14
CA ALA A 221 9.62 -8.60 9.56
C ALA A 221 11.07 -8.41 10.01
N VAL A 222 11.34 -8.48 11.32
CA VAL A 222 12.69 -8.25 11.86
C VAL A 222 13.66 -9.34 11.40
N PHE A 223 13.25 -10.61 11.45
CA PHE A 223 14.09 -11.71 10.98
C PHE A 223 14.31 -11.66 9.46
N ALA A 224 13.27 -11.41 8.67
CA ALA A 224 13.39 -11.26 7.22
C ALA A 224 14.34 -10.11 6.84
N MET A 225 14.25 -8.97 7.53
CA MET A 225 15.12 -7.84 7.27
C MET A 225 16.55 -8.07 7.76
N HIS A 226 16.77 -8.77 8.87
CA HIS A 226 18.11 -9.20 9.28
C HIS A 226 18.74 -10.09 8.21
N ALA A 227 18.02 -11.10 7.75
CA ALA A 227 18.48 -11.99 6.68
C ALA A 227 18.78 -11.22 5.38
N SER A 228 17.90 -10.30 4.98
CA SER A 228 18.09 -9.43 3.81
C SER A 228 19.33 -8.54 3.98
N GLY A 229 19.58 -8.04 5.20
CA GLY A 229 20.80 -7.33 5.54
C GLY A 229 22.06 -8.19 5.38
N GLN A 230 22.03 -9.44 5.83
CA GLN A 230 23.13 -10.38 5.63
C GLN A 230 23.38 -10.65 4.14
N LEU A 231 22.32 -10.88 3.35
CA LEU A 231 22.42 -11.10 1.92
C LEU A 231 22.95 -9.87 1.18
N ASN A 232 22.61 -8.65 1.62
CA ASN A 232 23.19 -7.43 1.08
C ASN A 232 24.70 -7.33 1.33
N VAL A 233 25.17 -7.73 2.52
CA VAL A 233 26.61 -7.79 2.82
C VAL A 233 27.31 -8.84 1.93
N VAL A 234 26.66 -9.99 1.68
CA VAL A 234 27.16 -11.00 0.73
C VAL A 234 27.26 -10.43 -0.69
N MET A 235 26.24 -9.69 -1.16
CA MET A 235 26.25 -9.04 -2.47
C MET A 235 27.38 -8.02 -2.59
N LEU A 236 27.59 -7.19 -1.57
CA LEU A 236 28.70 -6.25 -1.54
C LEU A 236 30.06 -6.96 -1.65
N HIS A 237 30.26 -8.03 -0.87
CA HIS A 237 31.51 -8.78 -0.92
C HIS A 237 31.72 -9.52 -2.26
N LEU A 238 30.65 -9.88 -2.97
CA LEU A 238 30.73 -10.41 -4.34
C LEU A 238 31.21 -9.34 -5.33
N GLU A 239 30.71 -8.11 -5.21
CA GLU A 239 31.15 -6.98 -6.05
C GLU A 239 32.62 -6.61 -5.80
N GLU A 240 33.05 -6.63 -4.53
CA GLU A 240 34.44 -6.38 -4.13
C GLU A 240 35.41 -7.52 -4.51
N LEU A 241 34.91 -8.68 -4.95
CA LEU A 241 35.74 -9.88 -5.18
C LEU A 241 36.82 -9.65 -6.25
N VAL A 242 36.55 -8.83 -7.27
CA VAL A 242 37.45 -8.65 -8.43
C VAL A 242 38.45 -7.50 -8.23
N THR A 243 38.15 -6.53 -7.36
CA THR A 243 38.99 -5.35 -7.13
C THR A 243 40.20 -5.61 -6.25
N GLU A 244 40.30 -6.79 -5.64
CA GLU A 244 41.32 -7.07 -4.64
C GLU A 244 42.43 -8.04 -5.09
N ARG A 245 43.50 -8.19 -4.30
CA ARG A 245 44.70 -8.97 -4.66
C ARG A 245 44.39 -10.45 -4.96
N GLN A 246 45.06 -10.98 -5.99
CA GLN A 246 44.82 -12.32 -6.53
C GLN A 246 45.13 -13.48 -5.55
N ASP A 247 46.03 -13.27 -4.60
CA ASP A 247 46.45 -14.26 -3.60
C ASP A 247 45.34 -14.60 -2.57
N LEU A 248 44.32 -13.75 -2.44
CA LEU A 248 43.26 -13.87 -1.43
C LEU A 248 41.91 -14.36 -1.98
N PHE A 249 41.78 -14.59 -3.29
CA PHE A 249 40.47 -14.92 -3.90
C PHE A 249 39.82 -16.18 -3.32
N GLN A 250 40.58 -17.24 -3.07
CA GLN A 250 40.03 -18.50 -2.54
C GLN A 250 39.50 -18.34 -1.11
N LEU A 251 40.27 -17.65 -0.25
CA LEU A 251 39.88 -17.39 1.13
C LEU A 251 38.63 -16.50 1.20
N ARG A 252 38.55 -15.49 0.33
CA ARG A 252 37.40 -14.58 0.29
C ARG A 252 36.15 -15.23 -0.27
N LEU A 253 36.28 -16.01 -1.33
CA LEU A 253 35.16 -16.79 -1.84
C LEU A 253 34.65 -17.77 -0.77
N ALA A 254 35.53 -18.41 -0.02
CA ALA A 254 35.14 -19.26 1.11
C ALA A 254 34.36 -18.48 2.18
N ASN A 255 34.82 -17.28 2.56
CA ASN A 255 34.12 -16.41 3.50
C ASN A 255 32.73 -15.97 2.98
N ILE A 256 32.64 -15.60 1.70
CA ILE A 256 31.37 -15.22 1.04
C ILE A 256 30.40 -16.40 1.04
N VAL A 257 30.86 -17.60 0.68
CA VAL A 257 30.05 -18.82 0.69
C VAL A 257 29.59 -19.17 2.10
N GLU A 258 30.48 -19.08 3.10
CA GLU A 258 30.13 -19.32 4.50
C GLU A 258 29.05 -18.34 4.98
N HIS A 259 29.21 -17.06 4.64
CA HIS A 259 28.25 -16.01 4.99
C HIS A 259 26.91 -16.20 4.29
N HIS A 260 26.90 -16.53 3.00
CA HIS A 260 25.69 -16.84 2.24
C HIS A 260 24.97 -18.06 2.82
N LEU A 261 25.69 -19.16 3.12
CA LEU A 261 25.11 -20.35 3.74
C LEU A 261 24.58 -20.07 5.14
N ARG A 262 25.22 -19.19 5.90
CA ARG A 262 24.75 -18.76 7.22
C ARG A 262 23.44 -17.97 7.12
N ALA A 263 23.32 -17.05 6.16
CA ALA A 263 22.08 -16.32 5.90
C ALA A 263 20.94 -17.26 5.45
N LEU A 264 21.24 -18.21 4.56
CA LEU A 264 20.25 -19.21 4.12
C LEU A 264 19.80 -20.15 5.25
N ARG A 265 20.70 -20.55 6.15
CA ARG A 265 20.35 -21.31 7.36
C ARG A 265 19.46 -20.51 8.31
N PHE A 266 19.70 -19.20 8.43
CA PHE A 266 18.81 -18.34 9.20
C PHE A 266 17.41 -18.27 8.55
N LEU A 267 17.34 -18.11 7.23
CA LEU A 267 16.08 -18.11 6.49
C LEU A 267 15.31 -19.42 6.59
N SER A 268 15.97 -20.58 6.65
CA SER A 268 15.29 -21.86 6.86
C SER A 268 14.70 -21.99 8.27
N HIS A 269 15.36 -21.41 9.29
CA HIS A 269 14.77 -21.31 10.61
C HIS A 269 13.55 -20.37 10.63
N LEU A 270 13.64 -19.20 9.97
CA LEU A 270 12.53 -18.27 9.82
C LEU A 270 11.32 -18.93 9.14
N GLU A 271 11.53 -19.60 8.00
CA GLU A 271 10.48 -20.29 7.26
C GLU A 271 9.77 -21.32 8.14
N ALA A 272 10.54 -22.11 8.90
CA ALA A 272 9.98 -23.17 9.71
C ALA A 272 9.24 -22.67 10.96
N ILE A 273 9.55 -21.47 11.47
CA ILE A 273 8.76 -20.80 12.54
C ILE A 273 7.47 -20.23 11.93
N MET A 274 7.58 -19.59 10.77
CA MET A 274 6.45 -18.86 10.17
C MET A 274 5.49 -19.78 9.43
N SER A 275 5.89 -20.98 9.01
CA SER A 275 5.06 -21.85 8.17
C SER A 275 3.71 -22.20 8.80
N GLU A 276 3.72 -22.55 10.08
CA GLU A 276 2.51 -22.86 10.84
C GLU A 276 1.65 -21.62 11.10
N ILE A 277 2.28 -20.51 11.51
CA ILE A 277 1.58 -19.26 11.81
C ILE A 277 0.91 -18.70 10.55
N CYS A 278 1.64 -18.63 9.44
CA CYS A 278 1.11 -18.18 8.15
C CYS A 278 -0.04 -19.07 7.66
N PHE A 279 -0.03 -20.37 7.96
CA PHE A 279 -1.12 -21.28 7.60
C PHE A 279 -2.41 -20.96 8.36
N VAL A 280 -2.30 -20.78 9.68
CA VAL A 280 -3.42 -20.45 10.55
C VAL A 280 -3.98 -19.06 10.20
N GLU A 281 -3.11 -18.07 10.00
CA GLU A 281 -3.51 -16.72 9.59
C GLU A 281 -4.17 -16.73 8.19
N LEU A 282 -3.61 -17.46 7.22
CA LEU A 282 -4.17 -17.51 5.87
C LEU A 282 -5.58 -18.13 5.86
N ILE A 283 -5.75 -19.32 6.44
CA ILE A 283 -7.05 -20.01 6.47
C ILE A 283 -8.05 -19.25 7.35
N GLY A 284 -7.63 -18.82 8.54
CA GLY A 284 -8.48 -18.13 9.50
C GLY A 284 -8.96 -16.78 8.95
N CYS A 285 -8.07 -15.96 8.39
CA CYS A 285 -8.48 -14.70 7.76
C CYS A 285 -9.34 -14.95 6.51
N THR A 286 -9.09 -15.98 5.71
CA THR A 286 -9.98 -16.35 4.57
C THR A 286 -11.40 -16.58 5.04
N PHE A 287 -11.55 -17.43 6.05
CA PHE A 287 -12.85 -17.75 6.63
C PHE A 287 -13.53 -16.50 7.23
N ASN A 288 -12.79 -15.70 8.00
CA ASN A 288 -13.29 -14.48 8.61
C ASN A 288 -13.74 -13.44 7.58
N LEU A 289 -12.99 -13.29 6.48
CA LEU A 289 -13.36 -12.40 5.39
C LEU A 289 -14.63 -12.86 4.68
N CYS A 290 -14.77 -14.15 4.38
CA CYS A 290 -15.98 -14.69 3.77
C CYS A 290 -17.22 -14.42 4.64
N MET A 291 -17.11 -14.64 5.95
CA MET A 291 -18.19 -14.36 6.90
C MET A 291 -18.50 -12.87 7.00
N LEU A 292 -17.48 -12.02 7.14
CA LEU A 292 -17.63 -10.56 7.20
C LEU A 292 -18.23 -9.98 5.91
N GLY A 293 -17.80 -10.50 4.75
CA GLY A 293 -18.35 -10.14 3.44
C GLY A 293 -19.83 -10.50 3.32
N TYR A 294 -20.23 -11.68 3.80
CA TYR A 294 -21.63 -12.09 3.85
C TYR A 294 -22.48 -11.13 4.71
N TYR A 295 -22.08 -10.81 5.94
CA TYR A 295 -22.85 -9.86 6.79
C TYR A 295 -22.92 -8.46 6.19
N THR A 296 -21.81 -7.99 5.60
CA THR A 296 -21.76 -6.69 4.93
C THR A 296 -22.77 -6.61 3.77
N ILE A 297 -22.96 -7.70 3.02
CA ILE A 297 -23.92 -7.77 1.91
C ILE A 297 -25.36 -7.86 2.44
N THR A 298 -25.61 -8.73 3.42
CA THR A 298 -26.98 -8.98 3.88
C THR A 298 -27.59 -7.83 4.68
N GLU A 299 -26.77 -7.05 5.38
CA GLU A 299 -27.22 -5.99 6.29
C GLU A 299 -27.02 -4.57 5.72
N TRP A 300 -26.63 -4.45 4.45
CA TRP A 300 -26.34 -3.18 3.76
C TRP A 300 -27.50 -2.16 3.82
N HIS A 301 -28.74 -2.62 4.01
CA HIS A 301 -29.93 -1.76 4.13
C HIS A 301 -30.50 -1.64 5.54
N GLU A 302 -30.04 -2.43 6.52
CA GLU A 302 -30.71 -2.56 7.81
C GLU A 302 -29.91 -2.02 9.01
N GLU A 303 -28.57 -1.94 8.93
CA GLU A 303 -27.74 -1.44 10.05
C GLU A 303 -27.26 0.01 9.89
N SER A 304 -26.93 0.63 11.03
CA SER A 304 -26.44 2.01 11.12
C SER A 304 -25.09 2.19 10.41
N ILE A 305 -24.85 3.40 9.90
CA ILE A 305 -23.59 3.81 9.25
C ILE A 305 -22.36 3.44 10.10
N ASN A 306 -22.45 3.59 11.42
CA ASN A 306 -21.38 3.25 12.36
C ASN A 306 -20.98 1.76 12.29
N THR A 307 -21.95 0.87 12.13
CA THR A 307 -21.67 -0.57 12.07
C THR A 307 -21.02 -0.97 10.75
N ILE A 308 -21.45 -0.36 9.64
CA ILE A 308 -20.82 -0.52 8.33
C ILE A 308 -19.36 -0.04 8.36
N ILE A 309 -19.09 1.11 8.98
CA ILE A 309 -17.72 1.63 9.15
C ILE A 309 -16.87 0.61 9.92
N THR A 310 -17.39 0.02 11.01
CA THR A 310 -16.64 -0.99 11.77
C THR A 310 -16.32 -2.25 10.94
N TYR A 311 -17.25 -2.71 10.11
CA TYR A 311 -16.99 -3.85 9.21
C TYR A 311 -15.91 -3.52 8.18
N ILE A 312 -15.91 -2.32 7.61
CA ILE A 312 -14.86 -1.87 6.67
C ILE A 312 -13.49 -1.76 7.36
N MET A 313 -13.44 -1.28 8.61
CA MET A 313 -12.20 -1.19 9.37
C MET A 313 -11.62 -2.58 9.67
N VAL A 314 -12.46 -3.52 10.14
CA VAL A 314 -12.04 -4.90 10.41
C VAL A 314 -11.61 -5.61 9.11
N LEU A 315 -12.32 -5.38 8.01
CA LEU A 315 -11.97 -5.88 6.68
C LEU A 315 -10.58 -5.40 6.26
N THR A 316 -10.31 -4.11 6.44
CA THR A 316 -9.03 -3.49 6.09
C THR A 316 -7.89 -4.06 6.93
N ALA A 317 -8.10 -4.24 8.24
CA ALA A 317 -7.12 -4.83 9.14
C ALA A 317 -6.79 -6.29 8.78
N MET A 318 -7.81 -7.11 8.49
CA MET A 318 -7.62 -8.51 8.08
C MET A 318 -6.91 -8.64 6.73
N MET A 319 -7.23 -7.77 5.77
CA MET A 319 -6.54 -7.73 4.48
C MET A 319 -5.09 -7.30 4.61
N PHE A 320 -4.82 -6.30 5.46
CA PHE A 320 -3.46 -5.86 5.75
C PHE A 320 -2.62 -6.98 6.40
N ASN A 321 -3.21 -7.76 7.30
CA ASN A 321 -2.55 -8.87 7.97
C ASN A 321 -2.03 -9.93 6.99
N ILE A 322 -2.85 -10.36 6.01
CA ILE A 322 -2.37 -11.30 4.98
C ILE A 322 -1.34 -10.62 4.06
N PHE A 323 -1.61 -9.38 3.67
CA PHE A 323 -0.72 -8.61 2.80
C PHE A 323 0.71 -8.56 3.37
N ILE A 324 0.87 -8.31 4.68
CA ILE A 324 2.21 -8.14 5.23
C ILE A 324 3.02 -9.44 5.19
N PHE A 325 2.42 -10.60 5.48
CA PHE A 325 3.13 -11.88 5.35
C PHE A 325 3.53 -12.17 3.90
N CYS A 326 2.64 -11.88 2.94
CA CYS A 326 2.94 -12.00 1.51
C CYS A 326 4.03 -11.03 1.04
N PHE A 327 4.02 -9.79 1.54
CA PHE A 327 5.03 -8.79 1.24
C PHE A 327 6.41 -9.19 1.79
N ILE A 328 6.48 -9.64 3.04
CA ILE A 328 7.72 -10.14 3.66
C ILE A 328 8.25 -11.37 2.91
N GLY A 329 7.37 -12.30 2.52
CA GLY A 329 7.75 -13.49 1.77
C GLY A 329 8.29 -13.18 0.37
N GLU A 330 7.70 -12.21 -0.33
CA GLU A 330 8.20 -11.73 -1.62
C GLU A 330 9.56 -11.05 -1.46
N LEU A 331 9.68 -10.14 -0.48
CA LEU A 331 10.92 -9.41 -0.22
C LEU A 331 12.09 -10.36 0.03
N VAL A 332 11.93 -11.36 0.89
CA VAL A 332 12.95 -12.38 1.16
C VAL A 332 13.29 -13.16 -0.11
N SER A 333 12.27 -13.52 -0.88
CA SER A 333 12.45 -14.31 -2.10
C SER A 333 13.23 -13.55 -3.16
N ASP A 334 12.93 -12.26 -3.32
CA ASP A 334 13.61 -11.34 -4.23
C ASP A 334 15.08 -11.16 -3.84
N GLN A 335 15.35 -10.89 -2.56
CA GLN A 335 16.72 -10.74 -2.05
C GLN A 335 17.57 -11.99 -2.30
N CYS A 336 17.01 -13.20 -2.14
CA CYS A 336 17.73 -14.43 -2.41
C CYS A 336 18.10 -14.58 -3.91
N LYS A 337 17.20 -14.18 -4.83
CA LYS A 337 17.49 -14.23 -6.27
C LYS A 337 18.58 -13.24 -6.64
N LYS A 338 18.50 -12.04 -6.08
CA LYS A 338 19.42 -10.93 -6.36
C LYS A 338 20.88 -11.28 -6.06
N VAL A 339 21.16 -12.12 -5.07
CA VAL A 339 22.53 -12.63 -4.83
C VAL A 339 23.10 -13.34 -6.05
N GLY A 340 22.29 -14.16 -6.74
CA GLY A 340 22.71 -14.84 -7.97
C GLY A 340 22.92 -13.88 -9.14
N GLU A 341 22.10 -12.84 -9.23
CA GLU A 341 22.26 -11.78 -10.23
C GLU A 341 23.56 -11.00 -10.01
N VAL A 342 23.85 -10.58 -8.77
CA VAL A 342 25.09 -9.87 -8.42
C VAL A 342 26.32 -10.74 -8.65
N ALA A 343 26.27 -12.03 -8.27
CA ALA A 343 27.34 -12.98 -8.55
C ALA A 343 27.62 -13.11 -10.06
N TYR A 344 26.60 -13.00 -10.90
CA TYR A 344 26.73 -13.03 -12.36
C TYR A 344 27.25 -11.72 -12.95
N LEU A 345 26.86 -10.58 -12.38
CA LEU A 345 27.29 -9.24 -12.79
C LEU A 345 28.71 -8.88 -12.34
N THR A 346 29.30 -9.67 -11.45
CA THR A 346 30.70 -9.56 -11.07
C THR A 346 31.58 -9.76 -12.32
N ASP A 347 32.76 -9.14 -12.39
CA ASP A 347 33.74 -9.30 -13.48
C ASP A 347 34.40 -10.71 -13.48
N TRP A 348 33.58 -11.77 -13.51
CA TRP A 348 33.95 -13.16 -13.29
C TRP A 348 34.94 -13.69 -14.34
N TYR A 349 34.92 -13.12 -15.55
CA TYR A 349 35.85 -13.46 -16.63
C TYR A 349 37.30 -13.07 -16.33
N LYS A 350 37.54 -12.20 -15.34
CA LYS A 350 38.88 -11.85 -14.83
C LYS A 350 39.36 -12.77 -13.69
N LEU A 351 38.49 -13.64 -13.18
CA LEU A 351 38.80 -14.51 -12.04
C LEU A 351 39.43 -15.84 -12.49
N PRO A 352 40.28 -16.46 -11.65
CA PRO A 352 40.81 -17.79 -11.94
C PRO A 352 39.70 -18.83 -12.08
N HIS A 353 39.91 -19.84 -12.93
CA HIS A 353 38.91 -20.89 -13.22
C HIS A 353 38.31 -21.54 -11.96
N LYS A 354 39.12 -21.81 -10.93
CA LYS A 354 38.65 -22.39 -9.66
C LYS A 354 37.63 -21.50 -8.91
N ILE A 355 37.75 -20.17 -9.03
CA ILE A 355 36.83 -19.20 -8.39
C ILE A 355 35.52 -19.13 -9.16
N ILE A 356 35.59 -19.16 -10.50
CA ILE A 356 34.42 -19.17 -11.39
C ILE A 356 33.49 -20.34 -11.04
N LEU A 357 34.04 -21.54 -10.81
CA LEU A 357 33.25 -22.72 -10.40
C LEU A 357 32.47 -22.48 -9.08
N GLY A 358 33.07 -21.77 -8.12
CA GLY A 358 32.39 -21.42 -6.88
C GLY A 358 31.29 -20.37 -7.07
N LEU A 359 31.48 -19.39 -7.97
CA LEU A 359 30.43 -18.44 -8.34
C LEU A 359 29.24 -19.15 -9.01
N ILE A 360 29.48 -20.14 -9.87
CA ILE A 360 28.42 -20.94 -10.48
C ILE A 360 27.57 -21.63 -9.40
N LEU A 361 28.19 -22.19 -8.36
CA LEU A 361 27.47 -22.79 -7.24
C LEU A 361 26.61 -21.77 -6.48
N ILE A 362 27.11 -20.55 -6.27
CA ILE A 362 26.34 -19.46 -5.66
C ILE A 362 25.12 -19.13 -6.54
N ILE A 363 25.30 -18.95 -7.85
CA ILE A 363 24.22 -18.63 -8.79
C ILE A 363 23.15 -19.74 -8.80
N LEU A 364 23.58 -21.01 -8.89
CA LEU A 364 22.67 -22.16 -8.87
C LEU A 364 21.91 -22.24 -7.55
N ARG A 365 22.57 -21.99 -6.42
CA ARG A 365 21.92 -22.01 -5.10
C ARG A 365 20.90 -20.87 -4.96
N SER A 366 21.23 -19.67 -5.42
CA SER A 366 20.36 -18.49 -5.38
C SER A 366 19.08 -18.65 -6.22
N ARG A 367 19.09 -19.53 -7.24
CA ARG A 367 17.88 -19.89 -7.99
C ARG A 367 16.89 -20.75 -7.20
N ILE A 368 17.37 -21.56 -6.24
CA ILE A 368 16.55 -22.42 -5.38
C ILE A 368 16.28 -21.67 -4.06
N VAL A 369 15.44 -20.64 -4.18
CA VAL A 369 15.12 -19.69 -3.11
C VAL A 369 14.38 -20.34 -1.95
N THR A 370 14.79 -20.04 -0.72
CA THR A 370 14.01 -20.37 0.49
C THR A 370 12.79 -19.45 0.54
N LYS A 371 11.62 -19.96 0.14
CA LYS A 371 10.36 -19.20 0.14
C LYS A 371 9.65 -19.38 1.48
N ILE A 372 9.10 -18.30 2.04
CA ILE A 372 8.18 -18.42 3.17
C ILE A 372 6.90 -19.11 2.67
N THR A 373 6.51 -20.21 3.33
CA THR A 373 5.30 -20.95 2.99
C THR A 373 4.26 -20.83 4.10
N ALA A 374 3.00 -21.10 3.77
CA ALA A 374 1.93 -21.38 4.71
C ALA A 374 1.66 -22.88 4.67
N GLY A 375 2.03 -23.58 5.75
CA GLY A 375 1.81 -25.02 5.92
C GLY A 375 2.49 -25.89 4.86
N LYS A 376 3.55 -25.39 4.20
CA LYS A 376 4.19 -25.98 3.01
C LYS A 376 3.28 -26.17 1.79
N ILE A 377 2.06 -25.63 1.82
CA ILE A 377 1.06 -25.80 0.76
C ILE A 377 1.01 -24.54 -0.11
N PHE A 378 1.01 -23.36 0.51
CA PHE A 378 0.93 -22.09 -0.21
C PHE A 378 2.22 -21.29 -0.07
N HIS A 379 2.69 -20.69 -1.16
CA HIS A 379 3.79 -19.73 -1.09
C HIS A 379 3.25 -18.35 -0.69
N MET A 380 3.86 -17.73 0.32
CA MET A 380 3.52 -16.38 0.74
C MET A 380 4.18 -15.38 -0.22
N SER A 381 3.44 -14.95 -1.24
CA SER A 381 3.90 -14.03 -2.29
C SER A 381 2.84 -12.97 -2.58
N ILE A 382 3.25 -11.88 -3.25
CA ILE A 382 2.30 -10.84 -3.70
C ILE A 382 1.28 -11.43 -4.68
N GLN A 383 1.68 -12.42 -5.48
CA GLN A 383 0.78 -13.16 -6.38
C GLN A 383 -0.33 -13.89 -5.60
N THR A 384 0.01 -14.58 -4.51
CA THR A 384 -0.97 -15.29 -3.65
C THR A 384 -1.95 -14.30 -3.03
N PHE A 385 -1.46 -13.15 -2.54
CA PHE A 385 -2.33 -12.07 -2.05
C PHE A 385 -3.23 -11.51 -3.16
N GLY A 386 -2.71 -11.38 -4.39
CA GLY A 386 -3.48 -10.96 -5.55
C GLY A 386 -4.63 -11.93 -5.87
N VAL A 387 -4.36 -13.23 -5.95
CA VAL A 387 -5.41 -14.26 -6.17
C VAL A 387 -6.45 -14.22 -5.05
N TYR A 388 -6.00 -14.07 -3.80
CA TYR A 388 -6.86 -13.95 -2.64
C TYR A 388 -7.78 -12.71 -2.70
N TYR A 389 -7.21 -11.52 -2.94
CA TYR A 389 -7.94 -10.27 -3.12
C TYR A 389 -8.93 -10.36 -4.28
N LEU A 390 -8.53 -10.93 -5.42
CA LEU A 390 -9.41 -11.12 -6.58
C LEU A 390 -10.56 -12.09 -6.27
N SER A 391 -10.30 -13.17 -5.52
CA SER A 391 -11.32 -14.15 -5.12
C SER A 391 -12.33 -13.55 -4.16
N PHE A 392 -11.86 -12.81 -3.15
CA PHE A 392 -12.74 -12.07 -2.24
C PHE A 392 -13.56 -11.00 -2.98
N ARG A 393 -12.92 -10.26 -3.89
CA ARG A 393 -13.63 -9.31 -4.76
C ARG A 393 -14.67 -10.00 -5.64
N ALA A 394 -14.37 -11.18 -6.18
CA ALA A 394 -15.33 -11.95 -6.97
C ALA A 394 -16.52 -12.44 -6.14
N LEU A 395 -16.33 -12.74 -4.86
CA LEU A 395 -17.39 -13.05 -3.90
C LEU A 395 -18.28 -11.83 -3.62
N MET A 396 -17.68 -10.65 -3.43
CA MET A 396 -18.39 -9.39 -3.15
C MET A 396 -19.12 -8.80 -4.36
N MET A 397 -18.69 -9.15 -5.58
CA MET A 397 -19.30 -8.67 -6.82
C MET A 397 -20.33 -9.69 -7.32
N ARG A 398 -21.62 -9.32 -7.31
CA ARG A 398 -22.68 -10.08 -8.01
C ARG A 398 -22.29 -10.25 -9.49
N LYS A 399 -21.81 -11.44 -9.87
CA LYS A 399 -21.31 -11.71 -11.22
C LYS A 399 -22.51 -11.93 -12.15
N SER A 400 -22.86 -10.90 -12.93
CA SER A 400 -23.51 -11.09 -14.22
C SER A 400 -22.46 -11.70 -15.15
N SER A 401 -22.37 -13.03 -15.18
CA SER A 401 -21.46 -13.76 -16.05
C SER A 401 -21.91 -13.60 -17.50
N CYS A 402 -21.23 -12.76 -18.28
CA CYS A 402 -21.19 -12.94 -19.72
C CYS A 402 -20.07 -13.92 -20.04
N THR A 403 -20.44 -15.17 -20.30
CA THR A 403 -19.64 -16.13 -21.06
C THR A 403 -19.34 -15.53 -22.44
N GLN A 404 -18.07 -15.29 -22.77
CA GLN A 404 -17.66 -15.06 -24.16
C GLN A 404 -16.88 -16.28 -24.64
N ASN A 405 -17.48 -16.97 -25.62
CA ASN A 405 -16.85 -18.03 -26.39
C ASN A 405 -15.64 -17.49 -27.15
N SER A 406 -14.58 -18.29 -27.17
CA SER A 406 -13.38 -18.12 -27.97
C SER A 406 -13.68 -18.35 -29.45
N ASN A 407 -13.68 -17.28 -30.25
CA ASN A 407 -13.51 -17.34 -31.70
C ASN A 407 -12.15 -16.72 -32.06
N PRO A 408 -11.31 -17.38 -32.87
CA PRO A 408 -9.93 -16.95 -33.12
C PRO A 408 -9.80 -15.85 -34.19
N VAL A 409 -10.89 -15.23 -34.66
CA VAL A 409 -10.83 -14.14 -35.65
C VAL A 409 -11.66 -12.98 -35.15
N ALA A 410 -10.98 -12.02 -34.54
CA ALA A 410 -11.59 -10.76 -34.13
C ALA A 410 -11.94 -9.92 -35.36
N THR A 411 -13.21 -9.55 -35.49
CA THR A 411 -13.65 -8.60 -36.51
C THR A 411 -13.18 -7.18 -36.16
N VAL A 412 -13.02 -6.31 -37.17
CA VAL A 412 -12.64 -4.89 -37.04
C VAL A 412 -13.45 -4.13 -35.97
N TYR A 413 -14.68 -4.60 -35.67
CA TYR A 413 -15.59 -4.02 -34.68
C TYR A 413 -15.14 -4.18 -33.22
N ASP A 414 -14.34 -5.21 -32.91
CA ASP A 414 -13.91 -5.49 -31.53
C ASP A 414 -12.80 -4.53 -31.04
N HIS A 415 -11.87 -4.15 -31.92
CA HIS A 415 -10.73 -3.28 -31.55
C HIS A 415 -11.18 -1.88 -31.11
N GLU A 416 -12.15 -1.30 -31.81
CA GLU A 416 -12.67 0.02 -31.45
C GLU A 416 -13.39 -0.01 -30.10
N LYS A 417 -14.06 -1.13 -29.78
CA LYS A 417 -14.70 -1.35 -28.49
C LYS A 417 -13.67 -1.39 -27.36
N TYR A 418 -12.58 -2.16 -27.49
CA TYR A 418 -11.53 -2.22 -26.47
C TYR A 418 -10.77 -0.90 -26.32
N ALA A 419 -10.42 -0.25 -27.44
CA ALA A 419 -9.80 1.08 -27.42
C ALA A 419 -10.70 2.12 -26.74
N ARG A 420 -12.02 2.05 -26.95
CA ARG A 420 -12.99 2.93 -26.32
C ARG A 420 -13.12 2.63 -24.84
N LEU A 421 -13.14 1.34 -24.46
CA LEU A 421 -13.27 0.87 -23.09
C LEU A 421 -12.08 1.29 -22.22
N SER A 422 -10.85 1.19 -22.73
CA SER A 422 -9.62 1.54 -21.99
C SER A 422 -9.59 3.03 -21.61
N ILE A 423 -10.07 3.91 -22.49
CA ILE A 423 -10.10 5.37 -22.26
C ILE A 423 -11.47 5.90 -21.80
N GLN A 424 -12.46 5.04 -21.56
CA GLN A 424 -13.86 5.46 -21.35
C GLN A 424 -14.04 6.30 -20.08
N GLN A 425 -13.48 5.85 -18.96
CA GLN A 425 -13.62 6.51 -17.67
C GLN A 425 -12.95 7.89 -17.69
N ILE A 426 -11.70 7.95 -18.15
CA ILE A 426 -10.99 9.24 -18.28
C ILE A 426 -11.70 10.17 -19.26
N ARG A 427 -12.31 9.63 -20.33
CA ARG A 427 -13.13 10.42 -21.24
C ARG A 427 -14.32 11.06 -20.56
N TRP A 428 -15.07 10.32 -19.75
CA TRP A 428 -16.22 10.88 -19.02
C TRP A 428 -15.80 11.97 -18.04
N ILE A 429 -14.74 11.72 -17.27
CA ILE A 429 -14.22 12.68 -16.28
C ILE A 429 -13.74 13.94 -16.99
N MET A 430 -12.84 13.85 -17.98
CA MET A 430 -12.32 15.02 -18.68
C MET A 430 -13.37 15.75 -19.53
N LYS A 431 -14.43 15.07 -19.99
CA LYS A 431 -15.56 15.72 -20.67
C LYS A 431 -16.38 16.56 -19.70
N SER A 432 -16.61 16.08 -18.48
CA SER A 432 -17.36 16.83 -17.45
C SER A 432 -16.68 18.16 -17.10
N ILE A 433 -15.34 18.17 -17.13
CA ILE A 433 -14.51 19.35 -16.88
C ILE A 433 -14.31 20.22 -18.15
N GLY A 434 -14.69 19.74 -19.33
CA GLY A 434 -14.52 20.47 -20.60
C GLY A 434 -13.13 20.36 -21.25
N ILE A 435 -12.20 19.57 -20.69
CA ILE A 435 -10.82 19.44 -21.18
C ILE A 435 -10.69 18.36 -22.27
N TRP A 436 -11.62 17.41 -22.39
CA TRP A 436 -11.48 16.29 -23.34
C TRP A 436 -11.12 16.76 -24.78
N PRO A 437 -10.08 16.18 -25.41
CA PRO A 437 -9.69 16.56 -26.76
C PRO A 437 -10.67 15.98 -27.81
N ASN A 438 -11.40 16.87 -28.48
CA ASN A 438 -12.25 16.49 -29.62
C ASN A 438 -11.43 16.34 -30.91
N SER A 439 -11.89 15.49 -31.84
CA SER A 439 -11.23 15.26 -33.13
C SER A 439 -11.26 16.50 -34.03
N LEU A 440 -10.19 16.69 -34.82
CA LEU A 440 -10.05 17.81 -35.76
C LEU A 440 -11.15 17.82 -36.83
N LYS A 441 -11.57 16.64 -37.31
CA LYS A 441 -12.65 16.48 -38.31
C LYS A 441 -14.04 16.92 -37.83
N SER A 442 -14.22 17.14 -36.52
CA SER A 442 -15.53 17.50 -35.91
C SER A 442 -15.54 18.93 -35.32
N SER A 443 -14.48 19.72 -35.52
CA SER A 443 -14.27 21.01 -34.86
C SER A 443 -14.94 22.18 -35.58
N SER A 444 -16.26 22.34 -35.43
CA SER A 444 -16.93 23.60 -35.74
C SER A 444 -16.48 24.72 -34.79
N SER A 445 -16.49 25.98 -35.24
CA SER A 445 -16.15 27.16 -34.44
C SER A 445 -16.93 27.20 -33.10
N ILE A 446 -18.18 26.73 -33.11
CA ILE A 446 -19.07 26.61 -31.94
C ILE A 446 -18.43 25.77 -30.81
N LYS A 447 -17.79 24.62 -31.12
CA LYS A 447 -17.15 23.76 -30.12
C LYS A 447 -15.87 24.36 -29.52
N LYS A 448 -15.31 25.41 -30.14
CA LYS A 448 -14.20 26.18 -29.57
C LYS A 448 -14.74 27.19 -28.55
N TYR A 449 -15.81 27.91 -28.87
CA TYR A 449 -16.46 28.86 -27.95
C TYR A 449 -17.03 28.17 -26.71
N VAL A 450 -17.76 27.06 -26.87
CA VAL A 450 -18.29 26.26 -25.74
C VAL A 450 -17.18 25.84 -24.77
N ARG A 451 -15.98 25.52 -25.30
CA ARG A 451 -14.84 25.11 -24.48
C ARG A 451 -14.21 26.26 -23.71
N VAL A 452 -14.02 27.41 -24.37
CA VAL A 452 -13.50 28.61 -23.71
C VAL A 452 -14.47 29.02 -22.59
N LEU A 453 -15.77 28.95 -22.85
CA LEU A 453 -16.81 29.18 -21.86
C LEU A 453 -16.71 28.20 -20.68
N MET A 454 -16.59 26.89 -20.93
CA MET A 454 -16.42 25.90 -19.85
C MET A 454 -15.14 26.13 -19.02
N ASN A 455 -14.04 26.53 -19.66
CA ASN A 455 -12.81 26.89 -18.95
C ASN A 455 -12.99 28.12 -18.05
N ILE A 456 -13.67 29.14 -18.55
CA ILE A 456 -13.97 30.36 -17.77
C ILE A 456 -14.86 29.99 -16.59
N ILE A 457 -15.93 29.22 -16.81
CA ILE A 457 -16.84 28.77 -15.75
C ILE A 457 -16.07 28.00 -14.67
N TYR A 458 -15.23 27.05 -15.06
CA TYR A 458 -14.42 26.28 -14.10
C TYR A 458 -13.52 27.19 -13.27
N LEU A 459 -12.77 28.08 -13.92
CA LEU A 459 -11.85 29.00 -13.23
C LEU A 459 -12.62 29.98 -12.33
N SER A 460 -13.79 30.45 -12.74
CA SER A 460 -14.66 31.31 -11.91
C SER A 460 -15.18 30.59 -10.66
N ILE A 461 -15.63 29.33 -10.79
CA ILE A 461 -16.10 28.51 -9.65
C ILE A 461 -14.95 28.25 -8.65
N MET A 462 -13.73 28.03 -9.14
CA MET A 462 -12.55 27.86 -8.29
C MET A 462 -12.07 29.16 -7.66
N ALA A 463 -12.11 30.27 -8.41
CA ALA A 463 -11.78 31.60 -7.90
C ALA A 463 -12.76 32.04 -6.81
N PHE A 464 -14.04 31.70 -6.95
CA PHE A 464 -15.05 31.93 -5.91
C PHE A 464 -14.73 31.19 -4.60
N LEU A 465 -14.08 30.03 -4.65
CA LEU A 465 -13.65 29.32 -3.44
C LEU A 465 -12.37 29.91 -2.84
N PHE A 466 -11.41 30.30 -3.71
CA PHE A 466 -10.09 30.76 -3.28
C PHE A 466 -10.08 32.21 -2.80
N ILE A 467 -10.65 33.14 -3.55
CA ILE A 467 -10.54 34.58 -3.30
C ILE A 467 -11.16 34.98 -1.95
N PRO A 468 -12.43 34.62 -1.63
CA PRO A 468 -13.03 35.02 -0.35
C PRO A 468 -12.31 34.42 0.86
N GLY A 469 -11.75 33.22 0.73
CA GLY A 469 -10.97 32.58 1.78
C GLY A 469 -9.64 33.30 2.05
N VAL A 470 -8.94 33.76 1.00
CA VAL A 470 -7.73 34.60 1.16
C VAL A 470 -8.07 35.91 1.85
N PHE A 471 -9.14 36.60 1.42
CA PHE A 471 -9.58 37.83 2.05
C PHE A 471 -9.95 37.64 3.52
N TYR A 472 -10.63 36.55 3.86
CA TYR A 472 -10.94 36.23 5.26
C TYR A 472 -9.67 36.04 6.10
N VAL A 473 -8.72 35.24 5.61
CA VAL A 473 -7.45 35.00 6.34
C VAL A 473 -6.64 36.28 6.52
N VAL A 474 -6.59 37.15 5.51
CA VAL A 474 -5.78 38.39 5.58
C VAL A 474 -6.45 39.49 6.40
N LEU A 475 -7.78 39.62 6.36
CA LEU A 475 -8.49 40.76 6.95
C LEU A 475 -9.14 40.48 8.31
N GLU A 476 -9.47 39.23 8.62
CA GLU A 476 -10.28 38.89 9.80
C GLU A 476 -9.62 37.90 10.77
N VAL A 477 -8.52 37.24 10.37
CA VAL A 477 -7.83 36.28 11.23
C VAL A 477 -6.56 36.90 11.80
N GLU A 478 -6.61 37.29 13.07
CA GLU A 478 -5.44 37.85 13.78
C GLU A 478 -4.57 36.76 14.43
N ASP A 479 -5.15 35.59 14.72
CA ASP A 479 -4.47 34.48 15.39
C ASP A 479 -3.68 33.59 14.41
N ILE A 480 -2.42 33.31 14.75
CA ILE A 480 -1.49 32.50 13.97
C ILE A 480 -2.03 31.06 13.82
N TYR A 481 -2.65 30.50 14.86
CA TYR A 481 -3.19 29.14 14.79
C TYR A 481 -4.35 29.04 13.80
N ASN A 482 -5.32 29.95 13.91
CA ASN A 482 -6.44 30.01 12.96
C ASN A 482 -5.99 30.36 11.54
N THR A 483 -4.96 31.20 11.38
CA THR A 483 -4.33 31.49 10.08
C THR A 483 -3.77 30.21 9.46
N LEU A 484 -2.99 29.45 10.23
CA LEU A 484 -2.44 28.16 9.79
C LEU A 484 -3.54 27.19 9.38
N LYS A 485 -4.69 27.15 10.09
CA LYS A 485 -5.82 26.26 9.79
C LYS A 485 -6.44 26.45 8.40
N PHE A 486 -6.42 27.68 7.87
CA PHE A 486 -6.99 27.97 6.55
C PHE A 486 -5.96 27.93 5.42
N ILE A 487 -4.66 27.97 5.71
CA ILE A 487 -3.60 27.86 4.70
C ILE A 487 -3.65 26.50 3.97
N GLY A 488 -3.93 25.39 4.66
CA GLY A 488 -4.05 24.06 4.04
C GLY A 488 -5.16 23.99 2.98
N PRO A 489 -6.43 24.30 3.31
CA PRO A 489 -7.51 24.37 2.33
C PRO A 489 -7.26 25.33 1.16
N LEU A 490 -6.61 26.48 1.39
CA LEU A 490 -6.23 27.44 0.34
C LEU A 490 -5.11 26.89 -0.57
N SER A 491 -4.12 26.22 0.01
CA SER A 491 -3.06 25.50 -0.72
C SER A 491 -3.66 24.45 -1.66
N PHE A 492 -4.67 23.69 -1.20
CA PHE A 492 -5.38 22.73 -2.04
C PHE A 492 -6.14 23.39 -3.21
N CYS A 493 -6.81 24.51 -2.97
CA CYS A 493 -7.46 25.29 -4.03
C CYS A 493 -6.46 25.75 -5.09
N LEU A 494 -5.32 26.31 -4.67
CA LEU A 494 -4.25 26.75 -5.56
C LEU A 494 -3.68 25.58 -6.38
N MET A 495 -3.40 24.45 -5.73
CA MET A 495 -2.95 23.21 -6.37
C MET A 495 -3.92 22.75 -7.46
N THR A 496 -5.22 22.79 -7.18
CA THR A 496 -6.28 22.39 -8.11
C THR A 496 -6.36 23.33 -9.33
N ILE A 497 -6.22 24.65 -9.12
CA ILE A 497 -6.17 25.64 -10.20
C ILE A 497 -4.95 25.40 -11.10
N MET A 498 -3.77 25.15 -10.50
CA MET A 498 -2.54 24.87 -11.23
C MET A 498 -2.64 23.57 -12.04
N LYS A 499 -3.22 22.50 -11.46
CA LYS A 499 -3.45 21.22 -12.15
C LYS A 499 -4.38 21.39 -13.35
N TYR A 500 -5.52 22.06 -13.14
CA TYR A 500 -6.47 22.34 -14.21
C TYR A 500 -5.82 23.12 -15.36
N SER A 501 -5.11 24.19 -15.02
CA SER A 501 -4.42 25.04 -16.00
C SER A 501 -3.38 24.26 -16.79
N SER A 502 -2.64 23.36 -16.11
CA SER A 502 -1.67 22.46 -16.73
C SER A 502 -2.34 21.48 -17.70
N LEU A 503 -3.44 20.83 -17.29
CA LEU A 503 -4.22 19.95 -18.16
C LEU A 503 -4.80 20.69 -19.38
N ALA A 504 -5.28 21.93 -19.19
CA ALA A 504 -5.79 22.76 -20.27
C ALA A 504 -4.69 23.13 -21.27
N PHE A 505 -3.47 23.42 -20.80
CA PHE A 505 -2.31 23.74 -21.64
C PHE A 505 -1.81 22.52 -22.43
N CYS A 506 -1.66 21.36 -21.77
CA CYS A 506 -1.17 20.11 -22.38
C CYS A 506 -2.21 19.38 -23.24
N ARG A 507 -3.40 19.97 -23.44
CA ARG A 507 -4.53 19.33 -24.13
C ARG A 507 -4.22 18.84 -25.56
N ARG A 508 -3.31 19.52 -26.28
CA ARG A 508 -2.91 19.09 -27.63
C ARG A 508 -2.08 17.82 -27.56
N ASP A 509 -1.10 17.77 -26.67
CA ASP A 509 -0.25 16.59 -26.46
C ASP A 509 -1.09 15.39 -25.95
N ILE A 510 -2.04 15.62 -25.03
CA ILE A 510 -2.99 14.58 -24.57
C ILE A 510 -3.78 13.98 -25.74
N ARG A 511 -4.18 14.80 -26.72
CA ARG A 511 -4.85 14.30 -27.93
C ARG A 511 -3.96 13.35 -28.71
N VAL A 512 -2.69 13.72 -28.90
CA VAL A 512 -1.72 12.92 -29.64
C VAL A 512 -1.54 11.57 -28.96
N CYS A 513 -1.39 11.53 -27.62
CA CYS A 513 -1.35 10.28 -26.86
C CYS A 513 -2.61 9.43 -27.04
N ILE A 514 -3.81 10.03 -26.96
CA ILE A 514 -5.06 9.29 -27.10
C ILE A 514 -5.21 8.70 -28.52
N GLU A 515 -4.81 9.44 -29.56
CA GLU A 515 -4.80 8.89 -30.92
C GLU A 515 -3.75 7.78 -31.06
N HIS A 516 -2.58 7.92 -30.42
CA HIS A 516 -1.57 6.86 -30.37
C HIS A 516 -2.13 5.57 -29.75
N ILE A 517 -2.79 5.68 -28.59
CA ILE A 517 -3.46 4.56 -27.92
C ILE A 517 -4.46 3.89 -28.86
N LYS A 518 -5.33 4.65 -29.52
CA LYS A 518 -6.32 4.09 -30.46
C LYS A 518 -5.66 3.35 -31.63
N ILE A 519 -4.58 3.90 -32.18
CA ILE A 519 -3.82 3.27 -33.27
C ILE A 519 -3.21 1.95 -32.77
N ASP A 520 -2.65 1.93 -31.57
CA ASP A 520 -2.07 0.70 -31.00
C ASP A 520 -3.12 -0.39 -30.82
N TRP A 521 -4.28 -0.06 -30.26
CA TRP A 521 -5.40 -1.02 -30.15
C TRP A 521 -5.90 -1.55 -31.49
N ARG A 522 -5.86 -0.72 -32.54
CA ARG A 522 -6.24 -1.11 -33.90
C ARG A 522 -5.19 -2.01 -34.54
N ASN A 523 -3.91 -1.81 -34.22
CA ASN A 523 -2.81 -2.56 -34.82
C ASN A 523 -2.50 -3.89 -34.08
N THR A 524 -3.06 -4.12 -32.89
CA THR A 524 -2.89 -5.36 -32.13
C THR A 524 -3.91 -6.42 -32.56
N TRP A 525 -3.58 -7.21 -33.59
CA TRP A 525 -4.45 -8.24 -34.14
C TRP A 525 -4.49 -9.50 -33.27
N TYR A 526 -3.34 -9.92 -32.75
CA TYR A 526 -3.17 -11.18 -32.04
C TYR A 526 -3.86 -11.23 -30.69
N HIS A 527 -4.38 -12.41 -30.36
CA HIS A 527 -5.19 -12.62 -29.17
C HIS A 527 -4.38 -12.45 -27.88
N ASP A 528 -3.16 -12.98 -27.82
CA ASP A 528 -2.33 -12.95 -26.61
C ASP A 528 -1.85 -11.53 -26.28
N ASP A 529 -1.35 -10.81 -27.29
CA ASP A 529 -0.95 -9.41 -27.16
C ASP A 529 -2.14 -8.53 -26.72
N ARG A 530 -3.33 -8.80 -27.26
CA ARG A 530 -4.57 -8.12 -26.86
C ARG A 530 -4.98 -8.47 -25.44
N ALA A 531 -4.87 -9.73 -25.03
CA ALA A 531 -5.23 -10.18 -23.69
C ALA A 531 -4.37 -9.45 -22.63
N ILE A 532 -3.08 -9.26 -22.91
CA ILE A 532 -2.16 -8.47 -22.07
C ILE A 532 -2.62 -7.02 -21.98
N MET A 533 -2.86 -6.38 -23.14
CA MET A 533 -3.33 -4.99 -23.17
C MET A 533 -4.68 -4.81 -22.45
N THR A 534 -5.62 -5.75 -22.57
CA THR A 534 -6.93 -5.69 -21.91
C THR A 534 -6.80 -5.86 -20.39
N LYS A 535 -6.02 -6.85 -19.94
CA LYS A 535 -5.75 -7.08 -18.52
C LYS A 535 -5.14 -5.84 -17.86
N ASN A 536 -4.15 -5.24 -18.51
CA ASN A 536 -3.49 -4.04 -18.00
C ASN A 536 -4.42 -2.81 -18.07
N ALA A 537 -5.20 -2.63 -19.14
CA ALA A 537 -6.21 -1.56 -19.19
C ALA A 537 -7.25 -1.67 -18.07
N GLU A 538 -7.67 -2.88 -17.68
CA GLU A 538 -8.53 -3.07 -16.51
C GLU A 538 -7.87 -2.66 -15.20
N PHE A 539 -6.57 -2.93 -15.05
CA PHE A 539 -5.80 -2.49 -13.88
C PHE A 539 -5.79 -0.96 -13.78
N GLY A 540 -5.46 -0.26 -14.87
CA GLY A 540 -5.51 1.20 -14.92
C GLY A 540 -6.91 1.77 -14.60
N ARG A 541 -7.97 1.16 -15.14
CA ARG A 541 -9.36 1.53 -14.82
C ARG A 541 -9.71 1.36 -13.35
N ARG A 542 -9.23 0.30 -12.70
CA ARG A 542 -9.45 0.07 -11.26
C ARG A 542 -8.75 1.15 -10.43
N LEU A 543 -7.53 1.54 -10.81
CA LEU A 543 -6.81 2.64 -10.15
C LEU A 543 -7.59 3.96 -10.20
N ILE A 544 -8.22 4.30 -11.34
CA ILE A 544 -9.06 5.51 -11.48
C ILE A 544 -10.23 5.48 -10.49
N VAL A 545 -10.93 4.35 -10.39
CA VAL A 545 -12.11 4.21 -9.53
C VAL A 545 -11.72 4.31 -8.05
N ILE A 546 -10.65 3.64 -7.64
CA ILE A 546 -10.15 3.69 -6.25
C ILE A 546 -9.69 5.10 -5.90
N ASN A 547 -8.95 5.76 -6.80
CA ASN A 547 -8.52 7.14 -6.60
C ASN A 547 -9.71 8.11 -6.46
N GLY A 548 -10.73 7.96 -7.31
CA GLY A 548 -11.96 8.73 -7.22
C GLY A 548 -12.67 8.51 -5.88
N PHE A 549 -12.78 7.27 -5.41
CA PHE A 549 -13.38 6.97 -4.12
C PHE A 549 -12.70 7.72 -2.96
N PHE A 550 -11.37 7.66 -2.87
CA PHE A 550 -10.63 8.40 -1.84
C PHE A 550 -10.77 9.93 -1.99
N ALA A 551 -10.68 10.46 -3.21
CA ALA A 551 -10.82 11.89 -3.48
C ALA A 551 -12.20 12.44 -3.06
N TYR A 552 -13.28 11.80 -3.52
CA TYR A 552 -14.64 12.24 -3.20
C TYR A 552 -15.03 11.97 -1.75
N SER A 553 -14.53 10.89 -1.13
CA SER A 553 -14.77 10.63 0.30
C SER A 553 -14.20 11.75 1.17
N GLY A 554 -12.95 12.18 0.93
CA GLY A 554 -12.35 13.30 1.65
C GLY A 554 -13.15 14.60 1.51
N ALA A 555 -13.65 14.91 0.31
CA ALA A 555 -14.48 16.09 0.09
C ALA A 555 -15.83 16.03 0.81
N ILE A 556 -16.50 14.87 0.83
CA ILE A 556 -17.77 14.71 1.56
C ILE A 556 -17.55 14.92 3.06
N PHE A 557 -16.51 14.33 3.64
CA PHE A 557 -16.23 14.49 5.06
C PHE A 557 -15.88 15.93 5.42
N PHE A 558 -15.09 16.62 4.59
CA PHE A 558 -14.71 18.01 4.84
C PHE A 558 -15.86 19.01 4.63
N HIS A 559 -16.62 18.88 3.55
CA HIS A 559 -17.64 19.88 3.20
C HIS A 559 -19.02 19.61 3.82
N ILE A 560 -19.33 18.37 4.21
CA ILE A 560 -20.63 18.00 4.77
C ILE A 560 -20.48 17.56 6.23
N ALA A 561 -19.69 16.52 6.48
CA ALA A 561 -19.65 15.90 7.80
C ALA A 561 -19.08 16.84 8.88
N MET A 562 -18.00 17.57 8.55
CA MET A 562 -17.37 18.50 9.48
C MET A 562 -18.30 19.66 9.89
N PRO A 563 -18.92 20.44 8.97
CA PRO A 563 -19.91 21.44 9.36
C PRO A 563 -21.03 20.86 10.22
N ILE A 564 -21.66 19.76 9.78
CA ILE A 564 -22.76 19.14 10.54
C ILE A 564 -22.33 18.78 11.96
N SER A 565 -21.11 18.26 12.12
CA SER A 565 -20.55 17.89 13.42
C SER A 565 -20.25 19.11 14.31
N MET A 566 -19.90 20.26 13.72
CA MET A 566 -19.71 21.52 14.45
C MET A 566 -21.04 22.11 14.97
N GLY A 567 -22.18 21.74 14.38
CA GLY A 567 -23.49 22.30 14.73
C GLY A 567 -23.65 23.77 14.32
N LYS A 568 -24.78 24.39 14.71
CA LYS A 568 -25.04 25.81 14.45
C LYS A 568 -24.43 26.68 15.55
N ILE A 569 -23.76 27.75 15.15
CA ILE A 569 -23.17 28.74 16.06
C ILE A 569 -24.15 29.91 16.18
N THR A 570 -24.34 30.41 17.42
CA THR A 570 -25.15 31.61 17.68
C THR A 570 -24.24 32.77 18.06
N GLU A 571 -24.19 33.79 17.22
CA GLU A 571 -23.40 35.01 17.43
C GLU A 571 -24.32 36.22 17.18
N SER A 572 -24.40 37.15 18.14
CA SER A 572 -25.16 38.41 18.00
C SER A 572 -26.62 38.25 17.53
N ASN A 573 -27.39 37.37 18.18
CA ASN A 573 -28.79 37.03 17.86
C ASN A 573 -29.02 36.33 16.50
N LEU A 574 -27.96 35.90 15.79
CA LEU A 574 -28.04 35.14 14.56
C LEU A 574 -27.52 33.72 14.76
N THR A 575 -28.29 32.72 14.35
CA THR A 575 -27.91 31.30 14.40
C THR A 575 -27.62 30.80 13.00
N TYR A 576 -26.37 30.44 12.71
CA TYR A 576 -25.92 30.03 11.38
C TYR A 576 -25.04 28.79 11.43
N GLN A 577 -24.92 28.12 10.28
CA GLN A 577 -24.09 26.94 10.11
C GLN A 577 -22.70 27.38 9.62
N PRO A 578 -21.58 27.05 10.29
CA PRO A 578 -20.25 27.44 9.84
C PRO A 578 -19.93 26.82 8.47
N LEU A 579 -19.33 27.63 7.59
CA LEU A 579 -18.91 27.22 6.25
C LEU A 579 -17.51 26.57 6.30
N PRO A 580 -17.25 25.50 5.52
CA PRO A 580 -15.92 24.89 5.41
C PRO A 580 -14.84 25.88 4.96
N TYR A 581 -15.20 26.79 4.05
CA TYR A 581 -14.37 27.92 3.66
C TYR A 581 -15.02 29.21 4.15
N PRO A 582 -14.43 29.91 5.13
CA PRO A 582 -14.99 31.16 5.62
C PRO A 582 -14.91 32.26 4.57
N VAL A 583 -15.84 33.20 4.64
CA VAL A 583 -15.98 34.35 3.73
C VAL A 583 -15.92 35.61 4.58
N SER A 584 -15.09 36.57 4.17
CA SER A 584 -14.98 37.85 4.85
C SER A 584 -16.31 38.60 4.87
N ARG A 585 -16.66 39.15 6.03
CA ARG A 585 -17.79 40.04 6.30
C ARG A 585 -17.77 41.29 5.41
N ILE A 586 -16.59 41.72 4.96
CA ILE A 586 -16.42 42.85 4.03
C ILE A 586 -16.96 42.51 2.64
N ILE A 587 -16.87 41.24 2.23
CA ILE A 587 -17.40 40.78 0.94
C ILE A 587 -18.91 40.57 1.06
N VAL A 588 -19.32 39.66 1.95
CA VAL A 588 -20.73 39.31 2.20
C VAL A 588 -20.86 38.73 3.61
N ASP A 589 -21.85 39.20 4.39
CA ASP A 589 -22.17 38.58 5.68
C ASP A 589 -22.96 37.28 5.46
N THR A 590 -22.27 36.15 5.60
CA THR A 590 -22.80 34.80 5.37
C THR A 590 -23.63 34.28 6.54
N ARG A 591 -23.80 35.02 7.64
CA ARG A 591 -24.59 34.56 8.81
C ARG A 591 -26.10 34.64 8.59
N HIS A 592 -26.54 35.45 7.62
CA HIS A 592 -27.95 35.59 7.30
C HIS A 592 -28.46 34.45 6.41
N SER A 593 -29.64 33.92 6.73
CA SER A 593 -30.39 33.04 5.82
C SER A 593 -31.14 33.91 4.79
N PRO A 594 -31.13 33.58 3.47
CA PRO A 594 -30.66 32.34 2.84
C PRO A 594 -29.20 32.38 2.32
N ILE A 595 -28.45 33.46 2.57
CA ILE A 595 -27.08 33.64 2.04
C ILE A 595 -26.15 32.50 2.49
N ASN A 596 -26.23 32.11 3.76
CA ASN A 596 -25.42 31.01 4.30
C ASN A 596 -25.62 29.70 3.51
N GLU A 597 -26.88 29.37 3.22
CA GLU A 597 -27.26 28.13 2.53
C GLU A 597 -26.77 28.15 1.07
N ILE A 598 -26.89 29.29 0.41
CA ILE A 598 -26.41 29.48 -0.96
C ILE A 598 -24.89 29.28 -1.03
N PHE A 599 -24.13 29.90 -0.12
CA PHE A 599 -22.67 29.76 -0.08
C PHE A 599 -22.25 28.35 0.26
N PHE A 600 -22.92 27.69 1.21
CA PHE A 600 -22.65 26.29 1.56
C PHE A 600 -22.77 25.36 0.34
N TRP A 601 -23.89 25.43 -0.38
CA TRP A 601 -24.11 24.61 -1.57
C TRP A 601 -23.18 24.98 -2.72
N THR A 602 -22.86 26.26 -2.89
CA THR A 602 -21.90 26.71 -3.91
C THR A 602 -20.51 26.17 -3.62
N GLN A 603 -20.05 26.23 -2.37
CA GLN A 603 -18.75 25.66 -1.95
C GLN A 603 -18.71 24.14 -2.13
N PHE A 604 -19.82 23.43 -1.85
CA PHE A 604 -19.92 22.00 -2.11
C PHE A 604 -19.78 21.66 -3.60
N VAL A 605 -20.44 22.43 -4.48
CA VAL A 605 -20.30 22.27 -5.93
C VAL A 605 -18.86 22.55 -6.38
N SER A 606 -18.23 23.62 -5.88
CA SER A 606 -16.81 23.91 -6.15
C SER A 606 -15.90 22.77 -5.70
N ALA A 607 -16.19 22.13 -4.57
CA ALA A 607 -15.43 20.99 -4.07
C ALA A 607 -15.55 19.76 -4.99
N VAL A 608 -16.76 19.42 -5.43
CA VAL A 608 -17.01 18.32 -6.39
C VAL A 608 -16.24 18.59 -7.69
N VAL A 609 -16.29 19.81 -8.20
CA VAL A 609 -15.55 20.23 -9.41
C VAL A 609 -14.03 20.09 -9.21
N SER A 610 -13.52 20.51 -8.04
CA SER A 610 -12.10 20.37 -7.66
C SER A 610 -11.65 18.91 -7.64
N GLN A 611 -12.39 18.03 -6.97
CA GLN A 611 -12.05 16.60 -6.88
C GLN A 611 -12.14 15.89 -8.24
N THR A 612 -13.04 16.35 -9.10
CA THR A 612 -13.14 15.84 -10.47
C THR A 612 -11.85 16.15 -11.24
N ALA A 613 -11.26 17.33 -11.07
CA ALA A 613 -9.98 17.69 -11.68
C ALA A 613 -8.81 16.88 -11.14
N VAL A 614 -8.73 16.66 -9.81
CA VAL A 614 -7.72 15.78 -9.21
C VAL A 614 -7.83 14.37 -9.79
N THR A 615 -9.05 13.81 -9.84
CA THR A 615 -9.28 12.47 -10.39
C THR A 615 -8.98 12.40 -11.90
N ALA A 616 -9.23 13.48 -12.65
CA ALA A 616 -8.86 13.58 -14.07
C ALA A 616 -7.35 13.48 -14.27
N THR A 617 -6.58 14.18 -13.43
CA THR A 617 -5.13 14.16 -13.48
C THR A 617 -4.58 12.76 -13.18
N CYS A 618 -4.96 12.17 -12.04
CA CYS A 618 -4.52 10.83 -11.66
C CYS A 618 -4.93 9.79 -12.71
N GLY A 619 -6.15 9.90 -13.24
CA GLY A 619 -6.65 8.97 -14.23
C GLY A 619 -6.01 9.09 -15.61
N LEU A 620 -5.60 10.30 -16.00
CA LEU A 620 -4.82 10.50 -17.23
C LEU A 620 -3.47 9.79 -17.12
N ILE A 621 -2.75 10.01 -16.02
CA ILE A 621 -1.46 9.35 -15.75
C ILE A 621 -1.62 7.84 -15.78
N ALA A 622 -2.63 7.32 -15.08
CA ALA A 622 -2.87 5.89 -15.02
C ALA A 622 -3.11 5.28 -16.39
N VAL A 623 -3.90 5.92 -17.25
CA VAL A 623 -4.15 5.42 -18.60
C VAL A 623 -2.90 5.47 -19.48
N LEU A 624 -2.17 6.59 -19.47
CA LEU A 624 -0.98 6.74 -20.32
C LEU A 624 0.12 5.78 -19.92
N ALA A 625 0.46 5.73 -18.64
CA ALA A 625 1.57 4.91 -18.15
C ALA A 625 1.25 3.42 -18.19
N VAL A 626 0.01 3.00 -17.86
CA VAL A 626 -0.38 1.58 -17.98
C VAL A 626 -0.46 1.15 -19.44
N HIS A 627 -0.81 2.05 -20.36
CA HIS A 627 -0.70 1.75 -21.79
C HIS A 627 0.76 1.55 -22.20
N ALA A 628 1.67 2.45 -21.81
CA ALA A 628 3.11 2.29 -22.06
C ALA A 628 3.64 0.97 -21.48
N TYR A 629 3.30 0.67 -20.23
CA TYR A 629 3.58 -0.61 -19.56
C TYR A 629 3.12 -1.80 -20.40
N SER A 630 1.87 -1.79 -20.86
CA SER A 630 1.31 -2.88 -21.65
C SER A 630 2.02 -3.07 -22.98
N ARG A 631 2.49 -1.99 -23.62
CA ARG A 631 3.24 -2.06 -24.86
C ARG A 631 4.66 -2.59 -24.64
N LEU A 632 5.32 -2.21 -23.54
CA LEU A 632 6.61 -2.80 -23.15
C LEU A 632 6.47 -4.30 -22.86
N GLU A 633 5.39 -4.73 -22.22
CA GLU A 633 5.13 -6.15 -21.95
C GLU A 633 4.93 -6.96 -23.24
N VAL A 634 4.16 -6.42 -24.20
CA VAL A 634 4.00 -7.01 -25.53
C VAL A 634 5.34 -7.06 -26.28
N LEU A 635 6.12 -5.98 -26.24
CA LEU A 635 7.45 -5.92 -26.85
C LEU A 635 8.38 -7.02 -26.30
N MET A 636 8.37 -7.25 -24.97
CA MET A 636 9.15 -8.34 -24.37
C MET A 636 8.74 -9.71 -24.90
N GLN A 637 7.45 -9.96 -25.11
CA GLN A 637 7.01 -11.20 -25.74
C GLN A 637 7.56 -11.34 -27.16
N TRP A 638 7.58 -10.26 -27.93
CA TRP A 638 8.14 -10.28 -29.28
C TRP A 638 9.66 -10.54 -29.25
N ILE A 639 10.38 -9.95 -28.30
CA ILE A 639 11.81 -10.17 -28.11
C ILE A 639 12.12 -11.64 -27.82
N VAL A 640 11.36 -12.29 -26.93
CA VAL A 640 11.55 -13.72 -26.59
C VAL A 640 11.47 -14.61 -27.84
N HIS A 641 10.61 -14.28 -28.79
CA HIS A 641 10.45 -15.03 -30.04
C HIS A 641 11.32 -14.53 -31.20
N LEU A 642 12.28 -13.63 -30.95
CA LEU A 642 13.15 -13.07 -31.99
C LEU A 642 14.03 -14.12 -32.68
N VAL A 643 14.54 -15.13 -31.95
CA VAL A 643 15.44 -16.15 -32.51
C VAL A 643 14.64 -17.27 -33.16
N ASP A 644 13.84 -18.00 -32.39
CA ASP A 644 13.14 -19.20 -32.86
C ASP A 644 11.87 -18.90 -33.67
N GLY A 645 11.37 -17.66 -33.58
CA GLY A 645 10.18 -17.23 -34.29
C GLY A 645 8.91 -17.55 -33.53
N ARG A 646 7.86 -16.85 -33.90
CA ARG A 646 6.48 -17.12 -33.51
C ARG A 646 5.72 -17.31 -34.82
N GLU A 647 4.72 -18.19 -34.84
CA GLU A 647 3.96 -18.55 -36.07
C GLU A 647 3.32 -17.34 -36.76
N ASP A 648 3.19 -16.22 -36.05
CA ASP A 648 2.50 -15.00 -36.40
C ASP A 648 3.45 -13.84 -36.81
N PHE A 649 4.76 -14.08 -36.77
CA PHE A 649 5.79 -13.14 -37.20
C PHE A 649 6.36 -13.52 -38.58
N SER A 650 7.13 -12.63 -39.18
CA SER A 650 7.86 -12.99 -40.41
C SER A 650 8.85 -14.12 -40.13
N ASN A 651 8.93 -15.07 -41.06
CA ASN A 651 9.92 -16.15 -40.98
C ASN A 651 11.35 -15.60 -40.99
N ASN A 652 11.55 -14.42 -41.56
CA ASN A 652 12.84 -13.74 -41.63
C ASN A 652 13.19 -12.99 -40.33
N VAL A 653 14.28 -13.41 -39.67
CA VAL A 653 14.83 -12.78 -38.46
C VAL A 653 15.12 -11.28 -38.66
N ASP A 654 15.57 -10.86 -39.85
CA ASP A 654 15.89 -9.45 -40.13
C ASP A 654 14.64 -8.56 -40.05
N GLU A 655 13.52 -9.07 -40.57
CA GLU A 655 12.25 -8.36 -40.55
C GLU A 655 11.63 -8.37 -39.15
N ARG A 656 11.74 -9.48 -38.40
CA ARG A 656 11.34 -9.54 -36.98
C ARG A 656 12.09 -8.50 -36.14
N LEU A 657 13.41 -8.45 -36.28
CA LEU A 657 14.27 -7.50 -35.58
C LEU A 657 13.89 -6.06 -35.94
N ALA A 658 13.65 -5.76 -37.22
CA ALA A 658 13.23 -4.44 -37.65
C ALA A 658 11.86 -4.02 -37.06
N ILE A 659 10.91 -4.96 -36.97
CA ILE A 659 9.59 -4.73 -36.33
C ILE A 659 9.77 -4.44 -34.83
N ILE A 660 10.57 -5.23 -34.12
CA ILE A 660 10.83 -5.08 -32.69
C ILE A 660 11.51 -3.75 -32.39
N VAL A 661 12.56 -3.39 -33.13
CA VAL A 661 13.27 -2.12 -32.94
C VAL A 661 12.34 -0.93 -33.23
N ARG A 662 11.55 -1.00 -34.32
CA ARG A 662 10.59 0.06 -34.67
C ARG A 662 9.54 0.23 -33.57
N GLU A 663 9.05 -0.85 -33.00
CA GLU A 663 8.08 -0.80 -31.92
C GLU A 663 8.69 -0.28 -30.62
N HIS A 664 9.91 -0.70 -30.26
CA HIS A 664 10.63 -0.17 -29.11
C HIS A 664 10.80 1.35 -29.20
N VAL A 665 11.27 1.87 -30.34
CA VAL A 665 11.41 3.31 -30.58
C VAL A 665 10.06 4.02 -30.43
N ARG A 666 9.00 3.45 -31.02
CA ARG A 666 7.65 4.02 -30.94
C ARG A 666 7.13 4.12 -29.51
N ILE A 667 7.40 3.10 -28.68
CA ILE A 667 7.05 3.08 -27.26
C ILE A 667 7.86 4.15 -26.50
N LEU A 668 9.17 4.26 -26.75
CA LEU A 668 10.00 5.28 -26.10
C LEU A 668 9.52 6.70 -26.44
N CYS A 669 9.19 6.99 -27.71
CA CYS A 669 8.59 8.28 -28.08
C CYS A 669 7.25 8.55 -27.38
N PHE A 670 6.45 7.50 -27.15
CA PHE A 670 5.20 7.64 -26.39
C PHE A 670 5.44 7.91 -24.90
N ILE A 671 6.45 7.30 -24.30
CA ILE A 671 6.85 7.56 -22.90
C ILE A 671 7.41 8.98 -22.77
N GLU A 672 8.22 9.45 -23.72
CA GLU A 672 8.73 10.84 -23.74
C GLU A 672 7.57 11.86 -23.86
N LEU A 673 6.60 11.59 -24.74
CA LEU A 673 5.40 12.43 -24.83
C LEU A 673 4.58 12.42 -23.53
N THR A 674 4.52 11.27 -22.87
CA THR A 674 3.86 11.13 -21.57
C THR A 674 4.59 11.93 -20.50
N GLU A 675 5.92 11.82 -20.40
CA GLU A 675 6.75 12.61 -19.50
C GLU A 675 6.50 14.11 -19.69
N LYS A 676 6.52 14.60 -20.93
CA LYS A 676 6.25 16.02 -21.25
C LYS A 676 4.88 16.50 -20.74
N ILE A 677 3.84 15.68 -20.83
CA ILE A 677 2.50 16.01 -20.31
C ILE A 677 2.51 16.05 -18.78
N LEU A 678 3.19 15.09 -18.16
CA LEU A 678 3.17 14.90 -16.72
C LEU A 678 4.14 15.81 -15.98
N HIS A 679 5.16 16.32 -16.65
CA HIS A 679 6.25 17.09 -16.07
C HIS A 679 5.79 18.19 -15.10
N LYS A 680 4.91 19.10 -15.55
CA LYS A 680 4.37 20.19 -14.71
C LYS A 680 3.33 19.70 -13.71
N ILE A 681 2.52 18.73 -14.13
CA ILE A 681 1.41 18.19 -13.36
C ILE A 681 1.93 17.48 -12.10
N SER A 682 2.92 16.62 -12.26
CA SER A 682 3.56 15.85 -11.20
C SER A 682 4.34 16.73 -10.24
N LEU A 683 4.94 17.83 -10.72
CA LEU A 683 5.59 18.81 -9.83
C LEU A 683 4.58 19.46 -8.89
N VAL A 684 3.44 19.91 -9.42
CA VAL A 684 2.34 20.46 -8.62
C VAL A 684 1.80 19.42 -7.64
N GLU A 685 1.71 18.16 -8.05
CA GLU A 685 1.31 17.04 -7.18
C GLU A 685 2.24 16.88 -5.99
N VAL A 686 3.54 16.74 -6.26
CA VAL A 686 4.54 16.44 -5.23
C VAL A 686 4.67 17.60 -4.25
N VAL A 687 4.84 18.83 -4.74
CA VAL A 687 4.98 20.01 -3.87
C VAL A 687 3.70 20.29 -3.10
N GLY A 688 2.54 20.26 -3.78
CA GLY A 688 1.25 20.53 -3.15
C GLY A 688 0.90 19.50 -2.07
N ASN A 689 1.11 18.21 -2.34
CA ASN A 689 0.86 17.17 -1.33
C ASN A 689 1.85 17.24 -0.17
N THR A 690 3.11 17.62 -0.42
CA THR A 690 4.09 17.78 0.67
C THR A 690 3.58 18.78 1.71
N LEU A 691 3.08 19.94 1.24
CA LEU A 691 2.50 20.98 2.09
C LEU A 691 1.18 20.55 2.72
N ASN A 692 0.26 19.99 1.94
CA ASN A 692 -1.06 19.60 2.43
C ASN A 692 -0.99 18.48 3.48
N ILE A 693 -0.13 17.48 3.29
CA ILE A 693 0.12 16.40 4.27
C ILE A 693 0.69 16.97 5.57
N CYS A 694 1.62 17.94 5.47
CA CYS A 694 2.20 18.61 6.63
C CYS A 694 1.13 19.34 7.46
N PHE A 695 0.36 20.23 6.83
CA PHE A 695 -0.70 21.00 7.50
C PHE A 695 -1.79 20.09 8.09
N LEU A 696 -2.20 19.08 7.34
CA LEU A 696 -3.25 18.16 7.78
C LEU A 696 -2.80 17.25 8.92
N GLY A 697 -1.52 16.85 8.92
CA GLY A 697 -0.89 16.17 10.05
C GLY A 697 -0.90 17.04 11.31
N TYR A 698 -0.66 18.35 11.16
CA TYR A 698 -0.71 19.31 12.27
C TYR A 698 -2.12 19.41 12.85
N TYR A 699 -3.14 19.61 12.00
CA TYR A 699 -4.53 19.70 12.46
C TYR A 699 -5.03 18.40 13.10
N THR A 700 -4.56 17.25 12.62
CA THR A 700 -4.91 15.95 13.22
C THR A 700 -4.42 15.84 14.66
N ILE A 701 -3.25 16.41 14.96
CA ILE A 701 -2.67 16.40 16.32
C ILE A 701 -3.38 17.42 17.20
N THR A 702 -3.61 18.65 16.70
CA THR A 702 -4.18 19.73 17.52
C THR A 702 -5.67 19.58 17.78
N GLU A 703 -6.42 18.99 16.86
CA GLU A 703 -7.88 18.82 16.95
C GLU A 703 -8.29 17.39 17.36
N TRP A 704 -7.36 16.64 17.97
CA TRP A 704 -7.59 15.26 18.42
C TRP A 704 -8.76 15.17 19.42
N GLU A 705 -8.87 16.14 20.32
CA GLU A 705 -9.88 16.17 21.38
C GLU A 705 -11.26 16.70 20.90
N ASN A 706 -11.28 17.49 19.83
CA ASN A 706 -12.49 18.16 19.31
C ASN A 706 -13.35 17.28 18.37
N GLY A 707 -12.96 16.01 18.15
CA GLY A 707 -13.72 15.06 17.31
C GLY A 707 -13.61 15.27 15.79
N PHE A 708 -12.95 16.34 15.32
CA PHE A 708 -12.74 16.62 13.88
C PHE A 708 -11.53 15.88 13.29
N ALA A 709 -10.69 15.25 14.12
CA ALA A 709 -9.52 14.50 13.69
C ALA A 709 -9.84 13.41 12.66
N ILE A 710 -11.02 12.79 12.73
CA ILE A 710 -11.45 11.75 11.77
C ILE A 710 -11.51 12.30 10.34
N THR A 711 -12.07 13.50 10.14
CA THR A 711 -12.14 14.16 8.83
C THR A 711 -10.72 14.44 8.29
N TYR A 712 -9.82 14.91 9.15
CA TYR A 712 -8.43 15.18 8.77
C TYR A 712 -7.66 13.90 8.44
N ILE A 713 -7.88 12.80 9.17
CA ILE A 713 -7.29 11.49 8.86
C ILE A 713 -7.78 10.97 7.51
N ILE A 714 -9.07 11.08 7.20
CA ILE A 714 -9.62 10.64 5.90
C ILE A 714 -9.03 11.46 4.74
N LEU A 715 -8.94 12.79 4.90
CA LEU A 715 -8.28 13.65 3.93
C LEU A 715 -6.79 13.27 3.78
N LEU A 716 -6.10 12.93 4.87
CA LEU A 716 -4.69 12.59 4.87
C LEU A 716 -4.46 11.30 4.08
N MET A 717 -5.31 10.29 4.32
CA MET A 717 -5.31 9.06 3.55
C MET A 717 -5.55 9.33 2.06
N SER A 718 -6.45 10.26 1.72
CA SER A 718 -6.73 10.63 0.32
C SER A 718 -5.52 11.29 -0.35
N PHE A 719 -4.86 12.26 0.29
CA PHE A 719 -3.66 12.91 -0.26
C PHE A 719 -2.47 11.96 -0.39
N VAL A 720 -2.25 11.11 0.63
CA VAL A 720 -1.20 10.08 0.59
C VAL A 720 -1.47 9.08 -0.54
N PHE A 721 -2.72 8.65 -0.72
CA PHE A 721 -3.08 7.73 -1.80
C PHE A 721 -2.89 8.34 -3.19
N ASN A 722 -3.32 9.60 -3.40
CA ASN A 722 -3.09 10.30 -4.67
C ASN A 722 -1.59 10.37 -5.00
N LEU A 723 -0.74 10.75 -4.04
CA LEU A 723 0.71 10.79 -4.22
C LEU A 723 1.29 9.38 -4.51
N PHE A 724 0.85 8.37 -3.77
CA PHE A 724 1.26 6.98 -3.98
C PHE A 724 0.97 6.52 -5.41
N VAL A 725 -0.20 6.83 -5.98
CA VAL A 725 -0.54 6.44 -7.35
C VAL A 725 0.45 7.02 -8.36
N PHE A 726 0.90 8.27 -8.20
CA PHE A 726 1.90 8.86 -9.11
C PHE A 726 3.24 8.14 -9.03
N CYS A 727 3.75 7.95 -7.81
CA CYS A 727 5.05 7.31 -7.57
C CYS A 727 5.05 5.84 -7.99
N TYR A 728 3.99 5.11 -7.67
CA TYR A 728 3.83 3.70 -8.03
C TYR A 728 3.80 3.52 -9.55
N ILE A 729 3.09 4.39 -10.27
CA ILE A 729 3.00 4.30 -11.73
C ILE A 729 4.32 4.70 -12.40
N GLY A 730 5.03 5.68 -11.84
CA GLY A 730 6.39 6.02 -12.28
C GLY A 730 7.35 4.85 -12.16
N GLU A 731 7.37 4.20 -10.99
CA GLU A 731 8.15 2.99 -10.71
C GLU A 731 7.80 1.86 -11.69
N LEU A 732 6.49 1.63 -11.89
CA LEU A 732 6.00 0.56 -12.74
C LEU A 732 6.52 0.69 -14.19
N VAL A 733 6.53 1.89 -14.76
CA VAL A 733 7.07 2.12 -16.11
C VAL A 733 8.59 2.00 -16.13
N ALA A 734 9.28 2.56 -15.14
CA ALA A 734 10.74 2.49 -15.06
C ALA A 734 11.24 1.04 -14.95
N GLU A 735 10.60 0.22 -14.12
CA GLU A 735 10.91 -1.19 -13.94
C GLU A 735 10.69 -1.98 -15.25
N GLN A 736 9.60 -1.71 -15.98
CA GLN A 736 9.40 -2.36 -17.29
C GLN A 736 10.46 -1.97 -18.31
N CYS A 737 10.86 -0.70 -18.38
CA CYS A 737 11.93 -0.27 -19.27
C CYS A 737 13.22 -1.05 -18.97
N LYS A 738 13.55 -1.25 -17.69
CA LYS A 738 14.70 -2.08 -17.29
C LYS A 738 14.51 -3.55 -17.69
N ARG A 739 13.34 -4.14 -17.47
CA ARG A 739 13.05 -5.53 -17.84
C ARG A 739 13.20 -5.82 -19.34
N VAL A 740 12.97 -4.84 -20.22
CA VAL A 740 13.23 -4.99 -21.65
C VAL A 740 14.71 -5.32 -21.91
N SER A 741 15.64 -4.71 -21.19
CA SER A 741 17.08 -5.00 -21.34
C SER A 741 17.43 -6.40 -20.84
N GLU A 742 16.86 -6.81 -19.70
CA GLU A 742 17.04 -8.14 -19.11
C GLU A 742 16.51 -9.24 -20.06
N VAL A 743 15.30 -9.06 -20.61
CA VAL A 743 14.72 -10.00 -21.59
C VAL A 743 15.54 -10.03 -22.87
N SER A 744 15.98 -8.87 -23.37
CA SER A 744 16.85 -8.77 -24.56
C SER A 744 18.20 -9.46 -24.37
N TYR A 745 18.68 -9.58 -23.13
CA TYR A 745 19.89 -10.31 -22.82
C TYR A 745 19.68 -11.83 -22.74
N MET A 746 18.48 -12.26 -22.30
CA MET A 746 18.16 -13.67 -22.04
C MET A 746 17.81 -14.48 -23.29
N ILE A 747 17.61 -13.84 -24.45
CA ILE A 747 17.40 -14.56 -25.71
C ILE A 747 18.70 -15.23 -26.18
N ASP A 748 18.59 -16.20 -27.10
CA ASP A 748 19.75 -16.86 -27.69
C ASP A 748 20.50 -15.96 -28.71
N TRP A 749 20.92 -14.76 -28.29
CA TRP A 749 21.57 -13.75 -29.14
C TRP A 749 22.86 -14.27 -29.78
N TYR A 750 23.53 -15.25 -29.16
CA TYR A 750 24.73 -15.90 -29.70
C TYR A 750 24.47 -16.73 -30.97
N ARG A 751 23.21 -17.03 -31.29
CA ARG A 751 22.79 -17.68 -32.55
C ARG A 751 22.58 -16.67 -33.68
N LEU A 752 22.61 -15.37 -33.40
CA LEU A 752 22.40 -14.30 -34.37
C LEU A 752 23.73 -13.88 -35.01
N SER A 753 23.68 -13.39 -36.25
CA SER A 753 24.87 -12.82 -36.89
C SER A 753 25.35 -11.56 -36.16
N GLU A 754 26.63 -11.24 -36.30
CA GLU A 754 27.29 -10.11 -35.62
C GLU A 754 26.52 -8.79 -35.75
N ARG A 755 26.05 -8.45 -36.96
CA ARG A 755 25.25 -7.23 -37.20
C ARG A 755 23.92 -7.21 -36.44
N LYS A 756 23.28 -8.36 -36.24
CA LYS A 756 22.00 -8.50 -35.53
C LYS A 756 22.19 -8.39 -34.03
N ALA A 757 23.28 -8.97 -33.50
CA ALA A 757 23.65 -8.85 -32.10
C ALA A 757 23.92 -7.38 -31.69
N LEU A 758 24.53 -6.58 -32.57
CA LEU A 758 24.73 -5.14 -32.34
C LEU A 758 23.41 -4.37 -32.13
N ALA A 759 22.33 -4.73 -32.84
CA ALA A 759 21.03 -4.09 -32.66
C ALA A 759 20.42 -4.40 -31.28
N ILE A 760 20.63 -5.61 -30.76
CA ILE A 760 20.21 -6.00 -29.42
C ILE A 760 21.00 -5.23 -28.36
N ILE A 761 22.31 -5.06 -28.56
CA ILE A 761 23.15 -4.23 -27.67
C ILE A 761 22.62 -2.80 -27.61
N LEU A 762 22.26 -2.21 -28.76
CA LEU A 762 21.67 -0.88 -28.80
C LEU A 762 20.34 -0.82 -28.03
N MET A 763 19.49 -1.83 -28.18
CA MET A 763 18.25 -1.92 -27.40
C MET A 763 18.52 -2.00 -25.90
N ILE A 764 19.45 -2.86 -25.46
CA ILE A 764 19.84 -2.99 -24.05
C ILE A 764 20.36 -1.65 -23.52
N ALA A 765 21.23 -0.97 -24.27
CA ALA A 765 21.78 0.33 -23.88
C ALA A 765 20.68 1.39 -23.73
N MET A 766 19.76 1.48 -24.69
CA MET A 766 18.64 2.43 -24.64
C MET A 766 17.66 2.13 -23.50
N SER A 767 17.34 0.86 -23.26
CA SER A 767 16.46 0.43 -22.17
C SER A 767 17.09 0.71 -20.78
N ASN A 768 18.41 0.52 -20.64
CA ASN A 768 19.15 0.80 -19.40
C ASN A 768 19.39 2.29 -19.15
N SER A 769 19.39 3.12 -20.20
CA SER A 769 19.38 4.58 -20.06
C SER A 769 18.07 5.13 -19.48
N SER A 770 17.06 4.25 -19.27
CA SER A 770 15.72 4.44 -18.69
C SER A 770 15.08 5.82 -18.90
N VAL A 771 14.02 5.87 -19.72
CA VAL A 771 13.11 7.03 -19.71
C VAL A 771 12.33 7.00 -18.40
N LYS A 772 12.69 7.88 -17.46
CA LYS A 772 12.03 7.99 -16.16
C LYS A 772 10.98 9.09 -16.21
N LEU A 773 9.81 8.84 -15.62
CA LEU A 773 8.82 9.88 -15.45
C LEU A 773 9.27 10.81 -14.31
N THR A 774 9.39 12.10 -14.59
CA THR A 774 9.85 13.09 -13.59
C THR A 774 8.77 14.10 -13.23
N ALA A 775 8.91 14.66 -12.04
CA ALA A 775 8.22 15.85 -11.58
C ALA A 775 9.17 17.04 -11.73
N GLY A 776 8.90 17.89 -12.72
CA GLY A 776 9.64 19.14 -12.94
C GLY A 776 11.13 18.99 -13.26
N ASN A 777 11.60 17.81 -13.74
CA ASN A 777 13.03 17.45 -13.86
C ASN A 777 13.81 17.50 -12.53
N ILE A 778 13.12 17.61 -11.40
CA ILE A 778 13.76 17.72 -10.08
C ILE A 778 13.64 16.40 -9.32
N ILE A 779 12.49 15.72 -9.45
CA ILE A 779 12.18 14.51 -8.68
C ILE A 779 11.75 13.40 -9.62
N GLU A 780 12.44 12.27 -9.61
CA GLU A 780 12.01 11.07 -10.33
C GLU A 780 10.80 10.45 -9.61
N LEU A 781 9.74 10.09 -10.35
CA LEU A 781 8.56 9.46 -9.75
C LEU A 781 8.89 7.99 -9.43
N SER A 782 9.16 7.72 -8.16
CA SER A 782 9.55 6.41 -7.66
C SER A 782 8.99 6.17 -6.25
N MET A 783 9.02 4.91 -5.80
CA MET A 783 8.66 4.57 -4.42
C MET A 783 9.64 5.17 -3.40
N ILE A 784 10.88 5.44 -3.80
CA ILE A 784 11.88 6.13 -2.98
C ILE A 784 11.44 7.58 -2.74
N SER A 785 11.10 8.30 -3.82
CA SER A 785 10.66 9.69 -3.75
C SER A 785 9.35 9.86 -3.01
N PHE A 786 8.43 8.88 -3.07
CA PHE A 786 7.25 8.84 -2.20
C PHE A 786 7.66 8.87 -0.72
N GLY A 787 8.58 8.00 -0.31
CA GLY A 787 9.09 7.95 1.06
C GLY A 787 9.77 9.25 1.48
N ASP A 788 10.51 9.89 0.58
CA ASP A 788 11.20 11.15 0.88
C ASP A 788 10.23 12.33 1.00
N VAL A 789 9.16 12.36 0.21
CA VAL A 789 8.08 13.35 0.36
C VAL A 789 7.40 13.19 1.71
N ILE A 790 7.04 11.97 2.12
CA ILE A 790 6.41 11.72 3.43
C ILE A 790 7.34 12.13 4.58
N LYS A 791 8.63 11.78 4.52
CA LYS A 791 9.62 12.21 5.53
C LYS A 791 9.71 13.74 5.61
N THR A 792 9.73 14.41 4.45
CA THR A 792 9.83 15.86 4.35
C THR A 792 8.60 16.53 4.94
N SER A 793 7.39 16.03 4.65
CA SER A 793 6.15 16.51 5.27
C SER A 793 6.15 16.36 6.79
N ILE A 794 6.65 15.23 7.32
CA ILE A 794 6.76 15.00 8.77
C ILE A 794 7.81 15.92 9.40
N ALA A 795 8.92 16.19 8.71
CA ALA A 795 9.94 17.12 9.19
C ALA A 795 9.37 18.55 9.31
N TYR A 796 8.64 19.03 8.31
CA TYR A 796 7.96 20.32 8.37
C TYR A 796 6.85 20.35 9.42
N LEU A 797 6.13 19.24 9.62
CA LEU A 797 5.14 19.10 10.69
C LEU A 797 5.79 19.29 12.07
N ASN A 798 6.92 18.64 12.31
CA ASN A 798 7.66 18.79 13.56
C ASN A 798 8.16 20.22 13.77
N MET A 799 8.62 20.89 12.70
CA MET A 799 9.01 22.30 12.76
C MET A 799 7.82 23.20 13.11
N LEU A 800 6.66 23.02 12.46
CA LEU A 800 5.43 23.74 12.78
C LEU A 800 5.02 23.55 14.23
N ARG A 801 5.10 22.31 14.74
CA ARG A 801 4.81 22.02 16.14
C ARG A 801 5.72 22.80 17.09
N THR A 802 7.03 22.80 16.87
CA THR A 802 7.99 23.55 17.71
C THR A 802 7.76 25.07 17.66
N LEU A 803 7.26 25.62 16.55
CA LEU A 803 6.98 27.04 16.43
C LEU A 803 5.65 27.48 17.07
N THR A 804 4.75 26.52 17.34
CA THR A 804 3.38 26.77 17.82
C THR A 804 3.12 26.30 19.25
N THR A 805 4.00 25.45 19.79
CA THR A 805 4.12 25.13 21.23
C THR A 805 5.13 26.02 21.90
#